data_AF-A0A847W762-F1
#
_entry.id   AF-A0A847W762-F1
#
_cell.length_a   1.000
_cell.length_b   1.000
_cell.length_c   1.000
_cell.angle_alpha   90.00
_cell.angle_beta   90.00
_cell.angle_gamma   90.00
#
_symmetry.space_group_name_H-M   'P 1'
#
loop_
_entity.id
_entity.type
_entity.pdbx_description
1 polymer ?
#
loop_
_entity_poly.entity_id
_entity_poly.type
_entity_poly.pdbx_seq_one_letter_code
_entity_poly.pdbx_strand_id
1 'polypeptide(L)'
;NPDSIDILRQRMQALINPETKRIIDAEIFNNFLAQFSNYSSNISGIEGLMKNPEAYLTLYAKKHVFYHRVEELKNATLALDGDLQSYCRLVELTEEEFAGLKKDLMDSVPDMKLSFDEFNLKKYDLLKQLSNEDKEYLLNQLKLVGVQQSVNSLYKINLDGLEAFIQLNEADRQQVLDLAQKLFDDFALEVCDRTPQDKLYLDFYADLVNNPQYQQLFLQYLNQHQQFLEQFLEDLFGSSYDKSDMPEKMSSYANFFRQLINDHRNEADFVISEYIDQDGVATEKFLNEILSSLNSSNYSNITPLLSDQLLAKLDEKDQRFWSYWRQPIKDHLCAFLLEHRADFDRLVVNGVATEDLINELIGIRSNDLRHVLISSLLKEDSRVLANMSEDSRQFWTYWKDKKFPLQDFLIKHRDDFKKFVLDGVATEAILVELAKLGQNADYMINDIFEDPRVLANMSEDGRQFWTFWQNSQQPYVKKVLINHKERFNEFVIDDQPSYQLIACLAKEFPGELLKDQYSGLADFSHFAENEKLIIITNILEGLHHEPDLISNHFNVVHQALSAYLKKNGQLSEEFQVPFQEAFDFALTEDFIKKLDDFYLDLHDKQYAALITDPEAYWKNNCVLLTKFEQLGWPIKNFDRLRSLLQNPVTNDILKGTDNALLMSLAQDIGLNLNNIFYMNKNSLHWLRSGLSDENRKAFFKRILNEKPSSFNSCIAAFASIDAKDVDRVITEPLYNERLLEATEEFGNITPSLITAYIMNPNENAREEYREKVVNFRRDIHRNVPIKYLAEGPGGLDFLADMIALTFPSTNINQIKADLSQLSDQCEQVANLQIREQGYQGQIVSKEKEAFLRDPNKKIDEGVINLIKVIFADQQTPEYLAKGGDEKFAAEGWARLLVEAGATNQNQLFDKDLNQVIACSRVSLGDKMAFFAEKMAGDTSQVSAKNTVLNKAKELFGIYYKDNAPAAIETFLTSHVEQANSLLAILSSKRLGTLEKNIANNKAMSEEDRLDFKEIISGLRQSDSNPEQKITLLARLLAFMTERSIFAGGAGLRKAVSKESQKIVLKDKDGQEIDPNLIMTGYISKNAASFFAKNTAGVCTAGDFELSNRPDHFHVNLVNQEGIVLGNIQGYQFVKDGQPALIFRGFNPSDSFVSSANAEILCDQMVDMVKQIAADNNITQVFIPLQTTWHPLTNRVGLGEVADYFAKNFYRPEKAENFSFEIRLGKIITDFYRII
;
A
#
# COMPACT_ATOMS: atom_id res chain seq x y z
N ASN A 1 18.61 -36.24 18.73
CA ASN A 1 19.64 -36.63 17.76
C ASN A 1 20.08 -35.38 17.02
N PRO A 2 21.36 -34.98 17.03
CA PRO A 2 21.85 -33.74 16.44
C PRO A 2 22.13 -33.95 14.94
N ASP A 3 21.06 -34.03 14.14
CA ASP A 3 21.16 -33.85 12.69
C ASP A 3 20.71 -32.44 12.34
N SER A 4 21.60 -31.76 11.61
CA SER A 4 21.86 -30.32 11.65
C SER A 4 20.70 -29.40 11.26
N ILE A 5 20.72 -28.20 11.86
CA ILE A 5 19.97 -27.00 11.44
C ILE A 5 20.06 -26.76 9.93
N ASP A 6 21.11 -27.21 9.25
CA ASP A 6 21.26 -27.08 7.80
C ASP A 6 20.32 -28.00 6.99
N ILE A 7 19.90 -29.16 7.52
CA ILE A 7 18.86 -30.02 6.92
C ILE A 7 17.48 -29.37 7.08
N LEU A 8 17.23 -28.71 8.21
CA LEU A 8 16.00 -27.95 8.47
C LEU A 8 15.92 -26.71 7.57
N ARG A 9 17.05 -25.99 7.39
CA ARG A 9 17.17 -24.84 6.48
C ARG A 9 17.03 -25.24 5.00
N GLN A 10 17.60 -26.36 4.58
CA GLN A 10 17.42 -26.89 3.22
C GLN A 10 15.98 -27.36 2.95
N ARG A 11 15.29 -27.91 3.96
CA ARG A 11 13.87 -28.29 3.85
C ARG A 11 12.94 -27.08 3.81
N MET A 12 13.21 -26.02 4.59
CA MET A 12 12.48 -24.75 4.50
C MET A 12 12.72 -24.05 3.16
N GLN A 13 13.96 -24.01 2.66
CA GLN A 13 14.27 -23.43 1.34
C GLN A 13 13.67 -24.23 0.17
N ALA A 14 13.41 -25.53 0.35
CA ALA A 14 12.67 -26.36 -0.60
C ALA A 14 11.14 -26.20 -0.52
N LEU A 15 10.59 -25.68 0.59
CA LEU A 15 9.15 -25.45 0.81
C LEU A 15 8.67 -24.07 0.34
N ILE A 16 9.58 -23.11 0.16
CA ILE A 16 9.29 -21.83 -0.51
C ILE A 16 9.37 -22.05 -2.03
N ASN A 17 8.41 -22.83 -2.56
CA ASN A 17 8.12 -22.94 -3.99
C ASN A 17 7.60 -21.57 -4.51
N PRO A 18 7.89 -21.16 -5.76
CA PRO A 18 7.26 -20.02 -6.43
C PRO A 18 5.73 -19.88 -6.22
N GLU A 19 5.03 -21.01 -6.10
CA GLU A 19 3.63 -21.14 -5.75
C GLU A 19 3.34 -20.56 -4.37
N THR A 20 4.07 -20.97 -3.34
CA THR A 20 4.07 -20.43 -1.96
C THR A 20 4.26 -18.89 -1.90
N LYS A 21 5.04 -18.30 -2.82
CA LYS A 21 5.24 -16.83 -2.91
C LYS A 21 4.08 -16.13 -3.62
N ARG A 22 3.57 -16.70 -4.71
CA ARG A 22 2.38 -16.28 -5.46
C ARG A 22 1.09 -16.37 -4.63
N ILE A 23 1.14 -17.21 -3.61
CA ILE A 23 0.12 -17.45 -2.60
C ILE A 23 0.05 -16.27 -1.60
N ILE A 24 1.20 -15.76 -1.15
CA ILE A 24 1.30 -14.59 -0.26
C ILE A 24 0.82 -13.30 -0.95
N ASP A 25 1.04 -13.19 -2.27
CA ASP A 25 0.66 -12.00 -3.07
C ASP A 25 -0.82 -12.01 -3.54
N ALA A 26 -1.60 -13.07 -3.28
CA ALA A 26 -2.98 -13.19 -3.74
C ALA A 26 -3.96 -12.41 -2.81
N GLU A 27 -4.26 -11.17 -3.18
CA GLU A 27 -5.22 -10.26 -2.51
C GLU A 27 -6.61 -10.86 -2.21
N ILE A 28 -7.01 -11.96 -2.87
CA ILE A 28 -8.36 -12.53 -2.75
C ILE A 28 -8.62 -13.10 -1.34
N PHE A 29 -7.65 -13.77 -0.72
CA PHE A 29 -7.81 -14.32 0.63
C PHE A 29 -7.76 -13.21 1.69
N ASN A 30 -6.88 -12.24 1.51
CA ASN A 30 -6.72 -11.09 2.43
C ASN A 30 -7.92 -10.12 2.37
N ASN A 31 -8.42 -9.80 1.17
CA ASN A 31 -9.63 -8.99 0.99
C ASN A 31 -10.87 -9.69 1.55
N PHE A 32 -10.93 -11.01 1.47
CA PHE A 32 -12.00 -11.81 2.05
C PHE A 32 -11.93 -11.85 3.58
N LEU A 33 -10.75 -11.99 4.19
CA LEU A 33 -10.58 -11.87 5.65
C LEU A 33 -11.00 -10.48 6.14
N ALA A 34 -10.59 -9.42 5.45
CA ALA A 34 -10.94 -8.03 5.80
C ALA A 34 -12.45 -7.72 5.68
N GLN A 35 -13.18 -8.43 4.83
CA GLN A 35 -14.61 -8.21 4.60
C GLN A 35 -15.51 -8.85 5.67
N PHE A 36 -15.00 -9.84 6.43
CA PHE A 36 -15.78 -10.66 7.36
C PHE A 36 -15.28 -10.64 8.81
N SER A 37 -14.13 -10.02 9.09
CA SER A 37 -13.73 -9.68 10.45
C SER A 37 -14.34 -8.33 10.85
N ASN A 38 -15.16 -8.27 11.89
CA ASN A 38 -15.70 -7.00 12.43
C ASN A 38 -14.63 -6.05 13.03
N TYR A 39 -13.35 -6.39 12.92
CA TYR A 39 -12.21 -5.54 13.26
C TYR A 39 -11.78 -4.69 12.05
N SER A 40 -12.64 -3.79 11.59
CA SER A 40 -12.35 -2.88 10.46
C SER A 40 -11.37 -1.73 10.81
N SER A 41 -10.65 -1.78 11.94
CA SER A 41 -9.77 -0.69 12.38
C SER A 41 -8.36 -1.06 12.86
N ASN A 42 -7.92 -2.32 12.77
CA ASN A 42 -6.52 -2.66 13.11
C ASN A 42 -5.84 -3.50 12.01
N ILE A 43 -5.20 -2.81 11.07
CA ILE A 43 -4.28 -3.35 10.05
C ILE A 43 -3.11 -4.15 10.68
N SER A 44 -2.82 -3.93 11.97
CA SER A 44 -1.73 -4.56 12.72
C SER A 44 -1.85 -6.10 12.88
N GLY A 45 -3.05 -6.67 12.84
CA GLY A 45 -3.25 -8.13 13.01
C GLY A 45 -2.86 -8.96 11.78
N ILE A 46 -3.18 -8.46 10.58
CA ILE A 46 -2.81 -9.09 9.30
C ILE A 46 -1.31 -8.90 9.02
N GLU A 47 -0.75 -7.73 9.37
CA GLU A 47 0.69 -7.51 9.32
C GLU A 47 1.48 -8.41 10.29
N GLY A 48 0.91 -8.75 11.46
CA GLY A 48 1.47 -9.73 12.39
C GLY A 48 1.52 -11.15 11.80
N LEU A 49 0.44 -11.55 11.11
CA LEU A 49 0.35 -12.82 10.39
C LEU A 49 1.33 -12.92 9.22
N MET A 50 1.54 -11.83 8.48
CA MET A 50 2.51 -11.75 7.38
C MET A 50 3.97 -11.75 7.85
N LYS A 51 4.24 -11.44 9.12
CA LYS A 51 5.59 -11.53 9.72
C LYS A 51 5.97 -12.96 10.12
N ASN A 52 5.04 -13.91 10.13
CA ASN A 52 5.30 -15.34 10.29
C ASN A 52 4.86 -16.12 9.02
N PRO A 53 5.79 -16.35 8.06
CA PRO A 53 5.48 -17.00 6.80
C PRO A 53 4.94 -18.43 6.95
N GLU A 54 5.39 -19.19 7.95
CA GLU A 54 4.92 -20.58 8.15
C GLU A 54 3.45 -20.62 8.58
N ALA A 55 3.04 -19.71 9.47
CA ALA A 55 1.66 -19.58 9.89
C ALA A 55 0.73 -19.18 8.73
N TYR A 56 1.15 -18.19 7.94
CA TYR A 56 0.39 -17.71 6.78
C TYR A 56 0.24 -18.80 5.70
N LEU A 57 1.32 -19.51 5.38
CA LEU A 57 1.33 -20.54 4.34
C LEU A 57 0.51 -21.77 4.73
N THR A 58 0.48 -22.09 6.02
CA THR A 58 -0.34 -23.18 6.58
C THR A 58 -1.84 -22.88 6.42
N LEU A 59 -2.27 -21.65 6.73
CA LEU A 59 -3.65 -21.19 6.52
C LEU A 59 -4.02 -21.15 5.03
N TYR A 60 -3.15 -20.58 4.22
CA TYR A 60 -3.42 -20.40 2.80
C TYR A 60 -3.45 -21.74 2.04
N ALA A 61 -2.59 -22.70 2.39
CA ALA A 61 -2.55 -24.02 1.74
C ALA A 61 -3.91 -24.72 1.76
N LYS A 62 -4.80 -24.36 2.70
CA LYS A 62 -6.15 -24.91 2.83
C LYS A 62 -7.28 -23.95 2.38
N LYS A 63 -6.96 -22.83 1.72
CA LYS A 63 -7.93 -21.81 1.25
C LYS A 63 -9.12 -22.33 0.43
N HIS A 64 -8.94 -23.43 -0.30
CA HIS A 64 -10.00 -24.02 -1.12
C HIS A 64 -11.02 -24.76 -0.27
N VAL A 65 -10.56 -25.40 0.81
CA VAL A 65 -11.43 -25.95 1.87
C VAL A 65 -12.22 -24.81 2.49
N PHE A 66 -11.54 -23.71 2.83
CA PHE A 66 -12.17 -22.51 3.38
C PHE A 66 -13.30 -21.94 2.49
N TYR A 67 -13.00 -21.66 1.21
CA TYR A 67 -13.97 -21.06 0.29
C TYR A 67 -15.20 -21.95 0.07
N HIS A 68 -14.99 -23.27 -0.09
CA HIS A 68 -16.08 -24.23 -0.22
C HIS A 68 -16.98 -24.24 1.02
N ARG A 69 -16.39 -24.10 2.20
CA ARG A 69 -17.09 -24.16 3.48
C ARG A 69 -17.90 -22.91 3.77
N VAL A 70 -17.38 -21.73 3.42
CA VAL A 70 -18.13 -20.47 3.55
C VAL A 70 -19.30 -20.39 2.56
N GLU A 71 -19.14 -20.93 1.35
CA GLU A 71 -20.25 -21.13 0.40
C GLU A 71 -21.33 -22.07 0.97
N GLU A 72 -20.94 -23.21 1.55
CA GLU A 72 -21.86 -24.13 2.22
C GLU A 72 -22.58 -23.48 3.43
N LEU A 73 -21.90 -22.62 4.19
CA LEU A 73 -22.48 -21.88 5.33
C LEU A 73 -23.45 -20.78 4.88
N LYS A 74 -23.14 -20.06 3.79
CA LYS A 74 -24.06 -19.11 3.15
C LYS A 74 -25.33 -19.79 2.65
N ASN A 75 -25.18 -20.96 2.02
CA ASN A 75 -26.30 -21.77 1.54
C ASN A 75 -27.14 -22.37 2.69
N ALA A 76 -26.58 -22.46 3.90
CA ALA A 76 -27.28 -22.87 5.12
C ALA A 76 -27.89 -21.70 5.92
N THR A 77 -27.82 -20.46 5.43
CA THR A 77 -28.39 -19.25 6.07
C THR A 77 -27.87 -18.95 7.49
N LEU A 78 -26.61 -19.27 7.78
CA LEU A 78 -25.94 -18.91 9.05
C LEU A 78 -25.20 -17.57 8.89
N ALA A 79 -25.38 -16.66 9.84
CA ALA A 79 -24.61 -15.40 9.90
C ALA A 79 -23.16 -15.70 10.31
N LEU A 80 -22.20 -15.10 9.60
CA LEU A 80 -20.77 -15.27 9.86
C LEU A 80 -20.19 -13.96 10.38
N ASP A 81 -20.03 -13.88 11.71
CA ASP A 81 -19.14 -12.94 12.39
C ASP A 81 -18.02 -13.77 13.05
N GLY A 82 -16.75 -13.45 12.85
CA GLY A 82 -15.67 -14.32 13.36
C GLY A 82 -14.32 -13.67 13.61
N ASP A 83 -13.58 -14.26 14.55
CA ASP A 83 -12.19 -13.96 14.91
C ASP A 83 -11.19 -14.89 14.18
N LEU A 84 -9.89 -14.57 14.28
CA LEU A 84 -8.82 -15.32 13.60
C LEU A 84 -8.79 -16.82 13.94
N GLN A 85 -9.31 -17.19 15.11
CA GLN A 85 -9.35 -18.55 15.59
C GLN A 85 -10.49 -19.36 14.94
N SER A 86 -11.64 -18.73 14.71
CA SER A 86 -12.76 -19.27 13.93
C SER A 86 -12.36 -19.51 12.46
N TYR A 87 -11.54 -18.60 11.91
CA TYR A 87 -10.93 -18.77 10.59
C TYR A 87 -10.01 -20.00 10.53
N CYS A 88 -9.18 -20.24 11.54
CA CYS A 88 -8.26 -21.38 11.57
C CYS A 88 -8.97 -22.76 11.61
N ARG A 89 -10.14 -22.86 12.25
CA ARG A 89 -10.92 -24.11 12.31
C ARG A 89 -11.70 -24.40 11.02
N LEU A 90 -12.20 -23.39 10.31
CA LEU A 90 -12.85 -23.55 8.99
C LEU A 90 -11.92 -24.14 7.92
N VAL A 91 -10.60 -24.11 8.18
CA VAL A 91 -9.57 -24.69 7.32
C VAL A 91 -9.07 -26.05 7.82
N GLU A 92 -9.65 -26.64 8.88
CA GLU A 92 -9.29 -27.96 9.42
C GLU A 92 -7.79 -28.11 9.76
N LEU A 93 -7.19 -27.15 10.47
CA LEU A 93 -5.85 -27.35 11.05
C LEU A 93 -5.89 -28.45 12.13
N THR A 94 -4.85 -29.28 12.19
CA THR A 94 -4.67 -30.26 13.28
C THR A 94 -4.41 -29.55 14.61
N GLU A 95 -4.66 -30.19 15.76
CA GLU A 95 -4.41 -29.58 17.08
C GLU A 95 -2.96 -29.12 17.27
N GLU A 96 -2.01 -29.87 16.69
CA GLU A 96 -0.58 -29.57 16.76
C GLU A 96 -0.21 -28.34 15.90
N GLU A 97 -0.78 -28.24 14.69
CA GLU A 97 -0.65 -27.06 13.81
C GLU A 97 -1.28 -25.81 14.45
N PHE A 98 -2.45 -25.97 15.08
CA PHE A 98 -3.16 -24.89 15.74
C PHE A 98 -2.43 -24.37 16.99
N ALA A 99 -1.89 -25.28 17.81
CA ALA A 99 -1.10 -24.92 18.99
C ALA A 99 0.21 -24.20 18.61
N GLY A 100 0.86 -24.65 17.54
CA GLY A 100 2.03 -23.96 16.96
C GLY A 100 1.69 -22.55 16.50
N LEU A 101 0.62 -22.39 15.72
CA LEU A 101 0.14 -21.10 15.21
C LEU A 101 -0.19 -20.11 16.35
N LYS A 102 -0.87 -20.59 17.39
CA LYS A 102 -1.26 -19.79 18.55
C LYS A 102 -0.04 -19.26 19.30
N LYS A 103 0.95 -20.12 19.53
CA LYS A 103 2.21 -19.75 20.20
C LYS A 103 2.94 -18.67 19.39
N ASP A 104 3.07 -18.89 18.10
CA ASP A 104 3.76 -18.00 17.17
C ASP A 104 3.10 -16.61 17.03
N LEU A 105 1.77 -16.54 17.10
CA LEU A 105 1.01 -15.29 17.07
C LEU A 105 1.10 -14.52 18.39
N MET A 106 1.08 -15.21 19.53
CA MET A 106 1.23 -14.60 20.85
C MET A 106 2.63 -13.99 21.06
N ASP A 107 3.66 -14.58 20.44
CA ASP A 107 5.03 -14.04 20.47
C ASP A 107 5.20 -12.78 19.57
N SER A 108 4.27 -12.56 18.63
CA SER A 108 4.36 -11.51 17.61
C SER A 108 3.55 -10.24 17.92
N VAL A 109 2.49 -10.34 18.74
CA VAL A 109 1.59 -9.23 19.11
C VAL A 109 1.22 -9.34 20.60
N PRO A 110 1.89 -8.60 21.51
CA PRO A 110 1.84 -8.88 22.96
C PRO A 110 0.49 -8.64 23.67
N ASP A 111 -0.44 -7.88 23.08
CA ASP A 111 -1.61 -7.33 23.80
C ASP A 111 -2.98 -7.71 23.20
N MET A 112 -3.17 -8.94 22.74
CA MET A 112 -4.50 -9.41 22.30
C MET A 112 -5.15 -10.37 23.30
N LYS A 113 -6.20 -9.91 24.00
CA LYS A 113 -7.21 -10.80 24.59
C LYS A 113 -8.15 -11.27 23.48
N LEU A 114 -7.91 -12.48 22.96
CA LEU A 114 -8.85 -13.18 22.08
C LEU A 114 -9.95 -13.80 22.95
N SER A 115 -11.21 -13.40 22.77
CA SER A 115 -12.37 -14.10 23.35
C SER A 115 -12.98 -15.03 22.32
N PHE A 116 -13.05 -16.32 22.65
CA PHE A 116 -13.67 -17.38 21.85
C PHE A 116 -15.18 -17.19 21.66
N ASP A 117 -15.69 -17.53 20.47
CA ASP A 117 -17.07 -18.01 20.32
C ASP A 117 -17.07 -19.38 19.60
N GLU A 118 -16.86 -20.43 20.39
CA GLU A 118 -16.63 -21.82 19.95
C GLU A 118 -17.89 -22.53 19.41
N PHE A 119 -19.06 -21.91 19.60
CA PHE A 119 -20.37 -22.56 19.49
C PHE A 119 -20.84 -22.79 18.04
N ASN A 120 -20.61 -21.80 17.15
CA ASN A 120 -21.16 -21.84 15.78
C ASN A 120 -20.42 -22.82 14.85
N LEU A 121 -19.15 -23.11 15.12
CA LEU A 121 -18.32 -24.02 14.32
C LEU A 121 -18.60 -25.50 14.60
N LYS A 122 -18.76 -25.89 15.89
CA LYS A 122 -19.14 -27.27 16.28
C LYS A 122 -20.51 -27.67 15.72
N LYS A 123 -21.43 -26.71 15.59
CA LYS A 123 -22.79 -26.92 15.05
C LYS A 123 -22.80 -27.43 13.61
N TYR A 124 -21.81 -27.03 12.82
CA TYR A 124 -21.79 -27.22 11.37
C TYR A 124 -21.01 -28.47 10.91
N ASP A 125 -19.97 -28.88 11.64
CA ASP A 125 -19.24 -30.11 11.32
C ASP A 125 -20.05 -31.38 11.63
N LEU A 126 -20.90 -31.36 12.66
CA LEU A 126 -21.83 -32.47 12.94
C LEU A 126 -22.90 -32.65 11.87
N LEU A 127 -23.47 -31.55 11.37
CA LEU A 127 -24.51 -31.59 10.34
C LEU A 127 -23.99 -32.13 9.00
N LYS A 128 -22.67 -32.09 8.75
CA LYS A 128 -22.07 -32.62 7.52
C LYS A 128 -21.88 -34.14 7.56
N GLN A 129 -21.69 -34.71 8.74
CA GLN A 129 -21.34 -36.14 8.90
C GLN A 129 -22.54 -37.09 8.89
N LEU A 130 -23.77 -36.57 9.05
CA LEU A 130 -24.98 -37.37 8.98
C LEU A 130 -25.41 -37.58 7.51
N SER A 131 -25.66 -38.83 7.12
CA SER A 131 -26.23 -39.14 5.79
C SER A 131 -27.63 -38.54 5.66
N ASN A 132 -28.13 -38.31 4.45
CA ASN A 132 -29.47 -37.74 4.26
C ASN A 132 -30.58 -38.67 4.80
N GLU A 133 -30.36 -39.99 4.74
CA GLU A 133 -31.24 -40.99 5.35
C GLU A 133 -31.17 -40.94 6.89
N ASP A 134 -29.98 -40.77 7.47
CA ASP A 134 -29.83 -40.58 8.92
C ASP A 134 -30.45 -39.27 9.39
N LYS A 135 -30.35 -38.20 8.60
CA LYS A 135 -31.00 -36.91 8.87
C LYS A 135 -32.51 -37.04 8.83
N GLU A 136 -33.05 -37.71 7.82
CA GLU A 136 -34.50 -37.90 7.66
C GLU A 136 -35.07 -38.88 8.70
N TYR A 137 -34.31 -39.92 9.07
CA TYR A 137 -34.61 -40.81 10.19
C TYR A 137 -34.54 -40.07 11.54
N LEU A 138 -33.51 -39.25 11.78
CA LEU A 138 -33.41 -38.40 12.97
C LEU A 138 -34.60 -37.44 13.08
N LEU A 139 -34.92 -36.77 11.97
CA LEU A 139 -36.04 -35.82 11.88
C LEU A 139 -37.38 -36.51 12.14
N ASN A 140 -37.53 -37.78 11.74
CA ASN A 140 -38.73 -38.56 12.00
C ASN A 140 -38.80 -39.08 13.45
N GLN A 141 -37.69 -39.51 14.04
CA GLN A 141 -37.64 -39.93 15.45
C GLN A 141 -37.84 -38.74 16.39
N LEU A 142 -37.19 -37.60 16.13
CA LEU A 142 -37.38 -36.36 16.90
C LEU A 142 -38.80 -35.79 16.76
N LYS A 143 -39.42 -35.92 15.57
CA LYS A 143 -40.86 -35.61 15.40
C LYS A 143 -41.78 -36.56 16.18
N LEU A 144 -41.41 -37.84 16.32
CA LEU A 144 -42.18 -38.82 17.08
C LEU A 144 -42.17 -38.55 18.60
N VAL A 145 -41.09 -37.97 19.15
CA VAL A 145 -41.01 -37.48 20.55
C VAL A 145 -41.32 -35.97 20.72
N GLY A 146 -41.92 -35.33 19.71
CA GLY A 146 -42.50 -33.99 19.83
C GLY A 146 -41.53 -32.80 19.65
N VAL A 147 -40.29 -33.03 19.24
CA VAL A 147 -39.27 -31.99 19.06
C VAL A 147 -39.38 -31.37 17.65
N GLN A 148 -39.88 -30.13 17.53
CA GLN A 148 -40.02 -29.45 16.23
C GLN A 148 -38.69 -28.93 15.66
N GLN A 149 -38.62 -28.84 14.32
CA GLN A 149 -37.45 -28.80 13.43
C GLN A 149 -36.44 -27.64 13.56
N SER A 150 -36.40 -26.87 14.64
CA SER A 150 -35.31 -25.91 14.86
C SER A 150 -34.23 -26.55 15.75
N VAL A 151 -32.95 -26.44 15.39
CA VAL A 151 -31.85 -26.95 16.23
C VAL A 151 -31.83 -26.28 17.61
N ASN A 152 -32.49 -25.11 17.76
CA ASN A 152 -32.66 -24.41 19.04
C ASN A 152 -33.77 -25.03 19.94
N SER A 153 -34.58 -25.98 19.44
CA SER A 153 -35.63 -26.67 20.20
C SER A 153 -35.26 -28.08 20.67
N LEU A 154 -34.02 -28.55 20.43
CA LEU A 154 -33.51 -29.85 20.90
C LEU A 154 -33.52 -30.02 22.43
N TYR A 155 -33.65 -28.93 23.19
CA TYR A 155 -33.67 -28.93 24.66
C TYR A 155 -35.05 -29.07 25.29
N LYS A 156 -36.09 -29.35 24.50
CA LYS A 156 -37.47 -29.40 25.00
C LYS A 156 -38.07 -30.77 24.73
N ILE A 157 -37.77 -31.71 25.61
CA ILE A 157 -38.77 -32.73 25.91
C ILE A 157 -39.81 -32.01 26.78
N ASN A 158 -41.07 -32.05 26.36
CA ASN A 158 -42.18 -31.67 27.22
C ASN A 158 -42.69 -32.94 27.92
N LEU A 159 -43.57 -32.81 28.92
CA LEU A 159 -44.12 -33.97 29.62
C LEU A 159 -44.65 -35.08 28.68
N ASP A 160 -45.27 -34.70 27.54
CA ASP A 160 -45.77 -35.63 26.51
C ASP A 160 -44.64 -36.41 25.81
N GLY A 161 -43.51 -35.74 25.53
CA GLY A 161 -42.30 -36.35 24.97
C GLY A 161 -41.59 -37.27 25.98
N LEU A 162 -41.67 -36.97 27.28
CA LEU A 162 -41.11 -37.79 28.35
C LEU A 162 -41.90 -39.09 28.52
N GLU A 163 -43.23 -39.03 28.46
CA GLU A 163 -44.10 -40.22 28.45
C GLU A 163 -43.88 -41.09 27.20
N ALA A 164 -43.79 -40.48 26.01
CA ALA A 164 -43.49 -41.21 24.77
C ALA A 164 -42.12 -41.93 24.85
N PHE A 165 -41.13 -41.27 25.45
CA PHE A 165 -39.80 -41.83 25.71
C PHE A 165 -39.83 -43.01 26.69
N ILE A 166 -40.63 -42.95 27.77
CA ILE A 166 -40.78 -44.05 28.75
C ILE A 166 -41.49 -45.28 28.15
N GLN A 167 -42.27 -45.12 27.08
CA GLN A 167 -42.98 -46.22 26.41
C GLN A 167 -42.20 -46.91 25.29
N LEU A 168 -41.08 -46.33 24.83
CA LEU A 168 -40.18 -47.01 23.90
C LEU A 168 -39.68 -48.34 24.49
N ASN A 169 -39.40 -49.34 23.67
CA ASN A 169 -38.75 -50.55 24.19
C ASN A 169 -37.31 -50.20 24.65
N GLU A 170 -36.72 -51.04 25.49
CA GLU A 170 -35.43 -50.74 26.13
C GLU A 170 -34.30 -50.50 25.11
N ALA A 171 -34.33 -51.18 23.96
CA ALA A 171 -33.36 -50.98 22.88
C ALA A 171 -33.55 -49.63 22.16
N ASP A 172 -34.80 -49.22 21.91
CA ASP A 172 -35.12 -47.94 21.27
C ASP A 172 -34.91 -46.75 22.23
N ARG A 173 -35.17 -46.92 23.54
CA ARG A 173 -34.82 -45.93 24.58
C ARG A 173 -33.32 -45.72 24.66
N GLN A 174 -32.57 -46.82 24.68
CA GLN A 174 -31.12 -46.77 24.74
C GLN A 174 -30.56 -46.16 23.45
N GLN A 175 -31.15 -46.43 22.28
CA GLN A 175 -30.78 -45.73 21.05
C GLN A 175 -31.07 -44.22 21.08
N VAL A 176 -32.21 -43.79 21.66
CA VAL A 176 -32.51 -42.36 21.81
C VAL A 176 -31.58 -41.70 22.83
N LEU A 177 -31.24 -42.38 23.94
CA LEU A 177 -30.27 -41.92 24.95
C LEU A 177 -28.85 -41.87 24.39
N ASP A 178 -28.40 -42.92 23.72
CA ASP A 178 -27.08 -42.98 23.09
C ASP A 178 -26.96 -41.93 22.00
N LEU A 179 -28.04 -41.64 21.27
CA LEU A 179 -28.08 -40.58 20.28
C LEU A 179 -28.11 -39.18 20.91
N ALA A 180 -28.88 -38.97 21.98
CA ALA A 180 -28.92 -37.70 22.71
C ALA A 180 -27.59 -37.41 23.44
N GLN A 181 -26.99 -38.43 24.04
CA GLN A 181 -25.67 -38.39 24.67
C GLN A 181 -24.59 -38.14 23.62
N LYS A 182 -24.67 -38.82 22.47
CA LYS A 182 -23.78 -38.57 21.33
C LYS A 182 -23.92 -37.15 20.80
N LEU A 183 -25.13 -36.59 20.68
CA LEU A 183 -25.35 -35.19 20.32
C LEU A 183 -24.83 -34.24 21.43
N PHE A 184 -24.99 -34.56 22.71
CA PHE A 184 -24.47 -33.77 23.85
C PHE A 184 -22.94 -33.73 23.89
N ASP A 185 -22.32 -34.90 23.74
CA ASP A 185 -20.87 -35.10 23.75
C ASP A 185 -20.24 -34.48 22.48
N ASP A 186 -20.90 -34.59 21.34
CA ASP A 186 -20.41 -34.09 20.05
C ASP A 186 -20.62 -32.56 19.89
N PHE A 187 -21.66 -31.95 20.50
CA PHE A 187 -21.94 -30.51 20.42
C PHE A 187 -21.43 -29.67 21.61
N ALA A 188 -20.91 -30.28 22.68
CA ALA A 188 -20.38 -29.60 23.87
C ALA A 188 -21.22 -28.39 24.32
N LEU A 189 -22.52 -28.64 24.56
CA LEU A 189 -23.51 -27.61 24.80
C LEU A 189 -23.36 -27.03 26.21
N GLU A 190 -22.74 -25.85 26.32
CA GLU A 190 -22.88 -25.01 27.51
C GLU A 190 -24.24 -24.29 27.49
N VAL A 191 -24.96 -24.39 28.60
CA VAL A 191 -26.28 -23.80 28.81
C VAL A 191 -26.14 -22.27 28.87
N CYS A 192 -26.28 -21.60 27.73
CA CYS A 192 -26.34 -20.14 27.68
C CYS A 192 -27.80 -19.65 27.83
N ASP A 193 -28.03 -19.10 29.01
CA ASP A 193 -29.30 -18.64 29.55
C ASP A 193 -29.84 -17.39 28.82
N ARG A 194 -30.70 -17.58 27.82
CA ARG A 194 -31.60 -16.53 27.30
C ARG A 194 -32.96 -17.10 26.87
N THR A 195 -33.77 -17.53 27.84
CA THR A 195 -35.24 -17.47 27.72
C THR A 195 -35.87 -17.24 29.11
N PRO A 196 -37.08 -16.64 29.20
CA PRO A 196 -37.65 -16.09 30.43
C PRO A 196 -37.66 -17.10 31.60
N GLN A 197 -37.11 -16.67 32.74
CA GLN A 197 -36.44 -17.53 33.72
C GLN A 197 -37.33 -18.40 34.64
N ASP A 198 -38.67 -18.30 34.61
CA ASP A 198 -39.48 -18.94 35.69
C ASP A 198 -40.33 -20.15 35.28
N LYS A 199 -40.33 -20.56 34.01
CA LYS A 199 -41.20 -21.68 33.55
C LYS A 199 -40.46 -22.92 33.03
N LEU A 200 -39.20 -22.79 32.62
CA LEU A 200 -38.48 -23.87 31.92
C LEU A 200 -37.72 -24.82 32.84
N TYR A 201 -37.33 -24.39 34.05
CA TYR A 201 -36.68 -25.26 35.02
C TYR A 201 -37.66 -26.18 35.76
N LEU A 202 -38.89 -25.73 36.02
CA LEU A 202 -39.92 -26.60 36.60
C LEU A 202 -40.27 -27.77 35.67
N ASP A 203 -40.22 -27.59 34.36
CA ASP A 203 -40.48 -28.64 33.38
C ASP A 203 -39.29 -29.63 33.26
N PHE A 204 -38.04 -29.16 33.37
CA PHE A 204 -36.86 -30.04 33.39
C PHE A 204 -36.69 -30.81 34.71
N TYR A 205 -36.95 -30.16 35.85
CA TYR A 205 -37.04 -30.87 37.13
C TYR A 205 -38.23 -31.83 37.11
N ALA A 206 -39.38 -31.46 36.55
CA ALA A 206 -40.48 -32.39 36.31
C ALA A 206 -40.04 -33.57 35.42
N ASP A 207 -39.23 -33.36 34.39
CA ASP A 207 -38.77 -34.43 33.50
C ASP A 207 -37.79 -35.42 34.16
N LEU A 208 -36.93 -34.95 35.05
CA LEU A 208 -36.06 -35.80 35.89
C LEU A 208 -36.84 -36.48 37.03
N VAL A 209 -37.85 -35.77 37.56
CA VAL A 209 -38.83 -36.28 38.54
C VAL A 209 -39.83 -37.25 37.89
N ASN A 210 -39.97 -37.33 36.56
CA ASN A 210 -41.03 -38.09 35.88
C ASN A 210 -40.56 -39.34 35.11
N ASN A 211 -39.25 -39.63 35.04
CA ASN A 211 -38.75 -40.90 34.50
C ASN A 211 -38.73 -41.99 35.57
N PRO A 212 -39.50 -43.10 35.51
CA PRO A 212 -39.61 -44.14 36.55
C PRO A 212 -38.31 -44.82 37.04
N GLN A 213 -37.29 -44.97 36.19
CA GLN A 213 -35.98 -45.51 36.58
C GLN A 213 -35.12 -44.44 37.25
N TYR A 214 -35.20 -43.19 36.76
CA TYR A 214 -34.57 -42.05 37.41
C TYR A 214 -35.38 -41.51 38.60
N GLN A 215 -36.67 -41.84 38.70
CA GLN A 215 -37.62 -41.65 39.80
C GLN A 215 -37.35 -42.66 40.90
N GLN A 216 -36.97 -43.91 40.64
CA GLN A 216 -36.54 -44.80 41.73
C GLN A 216 -35.19 -44.38 42.31
N LEU A 217 -34.31 -43.75 41.52
CA LEU A 217 -33.11 -43.07 42.00
C LEU A 217 -33.45 -41.75 42.72
N PHE A 218 -34.39 -40.96 42.19
CA PHE A 218 -34.86 -39.66 42.69
C PHE A 218 -35.85 -39.74 43.89
N LEU A 219 -36.61 -40.82 44.01
CA LEU A 219 -37.51 -41.18 45.11
C LEU A 219 -36.90 -42.22 46.06
N GLN A 220 -35.69 -42.75 45.85
CA GLN A 220 -34.88 -43.10 47.03
C GLN A 220 -34.23 -41.84 47.61
N TYR A 221 -33.81 -40.94 46.72
CA TYR A 221 -33.21 -39.62 46.99
C TYR A 221 -34.11 -38.63 47.75
N LEU A 222 -35.43 -38.62 47.55
CA LEU A 222 -36.36 -37.84 48.39
C LEU A 222 -36.94 -38.64 49.55
N ASN A 223 -37.19 -39.94 49.39
CA ASN A 223 -38.07 -40.68 50.30
C ASN A 223 -37.37 -41.40 51.46
N GLN A 224 -36.08 -41.19 51.69
CA GLN A 224 -35.57 -41.28 53.07
C GLN A 224 -35.88 -40.02 53.89
N HIS A 225 -36.20 -38.87 53.27
CA HIS A 225 -36.15 -37.57 53.95
C HIS A 225 -37.28 -36.58 53.58
N GLN A 226 -38.30 -37.03 52.86
CA GLN A 226 -39.34 -36.17 52.26
C GLN A 226 -40.11 -35.34 53.29
N GLN A 227 -40.33 -35.89 54.49
CA GLN A 227 -41.11 -35.21 55.52
C GLN A 227 -40.34 -34.06 56.21
N PHE A 228 -39.00 -34.06 56.18
CA PHE A 228 -38.18 -32.99 56.77
C PHE A 228 -38.02 -31.79 55.84
N LEU A 229 -37.94 -32.04 54.53
CA LEU A 229 -37.76 -30.99 53.54
C LEU A 229 -39.04 -30.18 53.33
N GLU A 230 -40.20 -30.85 53.29
CA GLU A 230 -41.48 -30.16 53.15
C GLU A 230 -41.84 -29.39 54.43
N GLN A 231 -41.57 -29.95 55.62
CA GLN A 231 -41.73 -29.27 56.91
C GLN A 231 -40.79 -28.05 57.02
N PHE A 232 -39.53 -28.16 56.58
CA PHE A 232 -38.57 -27.03 56.49
C PHE A 232 -39.08 -25.88 55.63
N LEU A 233 -39.58 -26.20 54.44
CA LEU A 233 -40.03 -25.19 53.50
C LEU A 233 -41.37 -24.54 53.92
N GLU A 234 -42.23 -25.26 54.64
CA GLU A 234 -43.46 -24.71 55.21
C GLU A 234 -43.20 -23.86 56.48
N ASP A 235 -42.34 -24.30 57.40
CA ASP A 235 -42.06 -23.59 58.65
C ASP A 235 -41.20 -22.33 58.45
N LEU A 236 -40.32 -22.29 57.45
CA LEU A 236 -39.53 -21.08 57.11
C LEU A 236 -40.40 -19.90 56.64
N PHE A 237 -41.60 -20.16 56.09
CA PHE A 237 -42.38 -19.15 55.35
C PHE A 237 -43.84 -19.02 55.76
N GLY A 238 -44.20 -19.54 56.93
CA GLY A 238 -45.47 -19.25 57.59
C GLY A 238 -45.65 -17.76 57.90
N SER A 239 -46.24 -17.03 56.94
CA SER A 239 -46.76 -15.65 56.98
C SER A 239 -45.77 -14.49 56.72
N SER A 240 -45.71 -13.97 55.47
CA SER A 240 -45.86 -12.51 55.14
C SER A 240 -45.20 -11.96 53.84
N TYR A 241 -44.45 -12.73 53.00
CA TYR A 241 -43.74 -12.13 51.85
C TYR A 241 -44.35 -12.35 50.45
N ASP A 242 -44.10 -11.38 49.56
CA ASP A 242 -44.67 -11.24 48.20
C ASP A 242 -44.11 -12.27 47.21
N LYS A 243 -44.98 -12.86 46.38
CA LYS A 243 -44.73 -14.12 45.65
C LYS A 243 -44.02 -13.94 44.29
N SER A 244 -43.65 -12.72 43.88
CA SER A 244 -43.08 -12.45 42.55
C SER A 244 -41.56 -12.60 42.46
N ASP A 245 -40.80 -12.41 43.55
CA ASP A 245 -39.34 -12.62 43.61
C ASP A 245 -38.96 -14.09 43.95
N MET A 246 -39.97 -14.95 44.00
CA MET A 246 -39.92 -16.30 44.56
C MET A 246 -38.98 -17.25 43.79
N PRO A 247 -38.96 -17.28 42.44
CA PRO A 247 -38.17 -18.25 41.69
C PRO A 247 -36.66 -17.98 41.72
N GLU A 248 -36.25 -16.71 41.63
CA GLU A 248 -34.85 -16.28 41.61
C GLU A 248 -34.14 -16.58 42.95
N LYS A 249 -34.84 -16.33 44.07
CA LYS A 249 -34.35 -16.63 45.42
C LYS A 249 -34.34 -18.14 45.70
N MET A 250 -35.37 -18.89 45.26
CA MET A 250 -35.39 -20.36 45.36
C MET A 250 -34.24 -21.02 44.57
N SER A 251 -33.90 -20.50 43.39
CA SER A 251 -32.77 -20.98 42.59
C SER A 251 -31.43 -20.77 43.30
N SER A 252 -31.25 -19.62 43.95
CA SER A 252 -30.03 -19.29 44.70
C SER A 252 -29.83 -20.21 45.92
N TYR A 253 -30.88 -20.46 46.72
CA TYR A 253 -30.79 -21.38 47.86
C TYR A 253 -30.62 -22.85 47.47
N ALA A 254 -31.28 -23.30 46.41
CA ALA A 254 -31.13 -24.66 45.89
C ALA A 254 -29.71 -24.92 45.35
N ASN A 255 -29.12 -23.93 44.67
CA ASN A 255 -27.73 -23.99 44.23
C ASN A 255 -26.76 -23.99 45.41
N PHE A 256 -27.07 -23.24 46.46
CA PHE A 256 -26.26 -23.19 47.67
C PHE A 256 -26.29 -24.53 48.43
N PHE A 257 -27.47 -25.14 48.60
CA PHE A 257 -27.60 -26.49 49.15
C PHE A 257 -26.89 -27.54 48.31
N ARG A 258 -26.99 -27.43 46.97
CA ARG A 258 -26.26 -28.28 46.03
C ARG A 258 -24.74 -28.15 46.20
N GLN A 259 -24.24 -26.94 46.47
CA GLN A 259 -22.82 -26.68 46.69
C GLN A 259 -22.34 -27.19 48.05
N LEU A 260 -23.09 -26.96 49.12
CA LEU A 260 -22.86 -27.53 50.45
C LEU A 260 -22.75 -29.07 50.38
N ILE A 261 -23.71 -29.73 49.73
CA ILE A 261 -23.72 -31.19 49.56
C ILE A 261 -22.53 -31.66 48.71
N ASN A 262 -22.10 -30.88 47.73
CA ASN A 262 -20.93 -31.19 46.89
C ASN A 262 -19.60 -30.98 47.62
N ASP A 263 -19.45 -29.90 48.39
CA ASP A 263 -18.21 -29.55 49.08
C ASP A 263 -17.91 -30.57 50.19
N HIS A 264 -18.96 -31.09 50.81
CA HIS A 264 -18.87 -32.12 51.84
C HIS A 264 -19.10 -33.56 51.32
N ARG A 265 -19.22 -33.78 50.00
CA ARG A 265 -19.58 -35.11 49.40
C ARG A 265 -18.57 -36.22 49.69
N ASN A 266 -17.33 -35.86 50.02
CA ASN A 266 -16.24 -36.79 50.33
C ASN A 266 -15.94 -36.86 51.83
N GLU A 267 -16.64 -36.09 52.66
CA GLU A 267 -16.51 -36.11 54.11
C GLU A 267 -17.42 -37.20 54.67
N ALA A 268 -16.82 -38.24 55.25
CA ALA A 268 -17.56 -39.40 55.75
C ALA A 268 -18.53 -39.06 56.89
N ASP A 269 -18.38 -37.88 57.49
CA ASP A 269 -19.11 -37.42 58.67
C ASP A 269 -20.08 -36.27 58.36
N PHE A 270 -20.39 -36.01 57.08
CA PHE A 270 -21.35 -34.96 56.71
C PHE A 270 -22.77 -35.35 57.16
N VAL A 271 -23.33 -34.56 58.09
CA VAL A 271 -24.68 -34.76 58.62
C VAL A 271 -25.54 -33.53 58.32
N ILE A 272 -26.51 -33.70 57.42
CA ILE A 272 -27.39 -32.61 56.97
C ILE A 272 -28.19 -31.97 58.12
N SER A 273 -28.45 -32.73 59.19
CA SER A 273 -29.21 -32.25 60.35
C SER A 273 -28.45 -31.25 61.24
N GLU A 274 -27.16 -31.00 60.99
CA GLU A 274 -26.42 -29.91 61.65
C GLU A 274 -26.68 -28.54 60.99
N TYR A 275 -27.19 -28.54 59.76
CA TYR A 275 -27.43 -27.35 58.95
C TYR A 275 -28.92 -26.97 58.89
N ILE A 276 -29.77 -27.98 58.94
CA ILE A 276 -31.22 -27.86 59.05
C ILE A 276 -31.67 -28.71 60.22
N ASP A 277 -32.41 -28.12 61.16
CA ASP A 277 -32.98 -28.92 62.25
C ASP A 277 -34.21 -29.75 61.82
N GLN A 278 -34.70 -30.59 62.73
CA GLN A 278 -35.80 -31.52 62.47
C GLN A 278 -37.16 -30.86 62.18
N ASP A 279 -37.35 -29.61 62.62
CA ASP A 279 -38.54 -28.82 62.30
C ASP A 279 -38.33 -28.05 61.00
N GLY A 280 -37.14 -28.22 60.42
CA GLY A 280 -36.81 -27.59 59.20
C GLY A 280 -36.59 -26.08 59.37
N VAL A 281 -35.89 -25.70 60.43
CA VAL A 281 -35.35 -24.35 60.58
C VAL A 281 -33.85 -24.39 60.30
N ALA A 282 -33.37 -23.41 59.52
CA ALA A 282 -31.95 -23.21 59.28
C ALA A 282 -31.20 -23.02 60.62
N THR A 283 -30.04 -23.63 60.79
CA THR A 283 -29.23 -23.44 62.01
C THR A 283 -28.28 -22.25 61.86
N GLU A 284 -27.74 -21.75 62.98
CA GLU A 284 -26.70 -20.71 62.96
C GLU A 284 -25.46 -21.15 62.16
N LYS A 285 -25.10 -22.45 62.24
CA LYS A 285 -24.02 -23.06 61.45
C LYS A 285 -24.27 -22.86 59.95
N PHE A 286 -25.51 -23.08 59.51
CA PHE A 286 -25.90 -22.90 58.12
C PHE A 286 -25.85 -21.44 57.67
N LEU A 287 -26.29 -20.49 58.50
CA LEU A 287 -26.16 -19.05 58.20
C LEU A 287 -24.69 -18.63 58.06
N ASN A 288 -23.84 -19.07 58.98
CA ASN A 288 -22.43 -18.70 59.00
C ASN A 288 -21.65 -19.27 57.79
N GLU A 289 -21.93 -20.51 57.38
CA GLU A 289 -21.34 -21.07 56.15
C GLU A 289 -21.87 -20.41 54.88
N ILE A 290 -23.17 -20.09 54.82
CA ILE A 290 -23.76 -19.32 53.72
C ILE A 290 -23.09 -17.94 53.58
N LEU A 291 -22.90 -17.23 54.69
CA LEU A 291 -22.24 -15.92 54.68
C LEU A 291 -20.78 -15.99 54.23
N SER A 292 -20.07 -17.06 54.58
CA SER A 292 -18.65 -17.25 54.26
C SER A 292 -18.37 -17.53 52.78
N SER A 293 -19.39 -17.87 52.02
CA SER A 293 -19.31 -18.39 50.65
C SER A 293 -20.12 -17.58 49.63
N LEU A 294 -21.06 -16.76 50.10
CA LEU A 294 -21.71 -15.74 49.28
C LEU A 294 -20.77 -14.55 49.08
N ASN A 295 -20.73 -14.04 47.84
CA ASN A 295 -20.17 -12.72 47.57
C ASN A 295 -21.01 -11.64 48.27
N SER A 296 -20.34 -10.58 48.70
CA SER A 296 -20.96 -9.46 49.43
C SER A 296 -22.16 -8.83 48.72
N SER A 297 -22.20 -8.89 47.39
CA SER A 297 -23.32 -8.42 46.57
C SER A 297 -24.59 -9.26 46.68
N ASN A 298 -24.56 -10.45 47.28
CA ASN A 298 -25.67 -11.42 47.29
C ASN A 298 -26.25 -11.64 48.69
N TYR A 299 -25.84 -10.88 49.71
CA TYR A 299 -26.24 -11.15 51.09
C TYR A 299 -27.71 -10.84 51.42
N SER A 300 -28.43 -10.07 50.59
CA SER A 300 -29.88 -9.89 50.74
C SER A 300 -30.67 -11.16 50.48
N ASN A 301 -30.07 -12.12 49.77
CA ASN A 301 -30.59 -13.46 49.60
C ASN A 301 -30.42 -14.31 50.86
N ILE A 302 -30.23 -13.73 52.05
CA ILE A 302 -30.27 -14.45 53.33
C ILE A 302 -31.50 -14.05 54.14
N THR A 303 -32.07 -12.87 53.88
CA THR A 303 -33.23 -12.33 54.61
C THR A 303 -34.42 -13.31 54.70
N PRO A 304 -34.78 -14.07 53.64
CA PRO A 304 -35.79 -15.11 53.72
C PRO A 304 -35.49 -16.25 54.73
N LEU A 305 -34.23 -16.56 55.02
CA LEU A 305 -33.85 -17.59 56.00
C LEU A 305 -34.01 -17.10 57.45
N LEU A 306 -34.02 -15.77 57.67
CA LEU A 306 -34.12 -15.11 58.98
C LEU A 306 -35.56 -15.12 59.54
N SER A 307 -36.15 -16.31 59.65
CA SER A 307 -37.49 -16.49 60.21
C SER A 307 -37.53 -16.10 61.70
N ASP A 308 -38.72 -15.75 62.20
CA ASP A 308 -38.88 -15.44 63.64
C ASP A 308 -38.47 -16.62 64.53
N GLN A 309 -38.66 -17.85 64.03
CA GLN A 309 -38.25 -19.09 64.71
C GLN A 309 -36.73 -19.26 64.75
N LEU A 310 -36.01 -18.89 63.70
CA LEU A 310 -34.55 -18.87 63.69
C LEU A 310 -33.99 -17.76 64.59
N LEU A 311 -34.51 -16.54 64.46
CA LEU A 311 -34.07 -15.39 65.26
C LEU A 311 -34.25 -15.62 66.77
N ALA A 312 -35.30 -16.33 67.18
CA ALA A 312 -35.53 -16.71 68.57
C ALA A 312 -34.56 -17.78 69.11
N LYS A 313 -33.86 -18.50 68.21
CA LYS A 313 -32.84 -19.50 68.54
C LYS A 313 -31.41 -18.91 68.58
N LEU A 314 -31.21 -17.67 68.12
CA LEU A 314 -29.95 -16.93 68.18
C LEU A 314 -29.76 -16.21 69.53
N ASP A 315 -28.53 -15.79 69.84
CA ASP A 315 -28.26 -14.94 71.00
C ASP A 315 -28.78 -13.50 70.81
N GLU A 316 -28.91 -12.74 71.91
CA GLU A 316 -29.53 -11.40 71.90
C GLU A 316 -28.81 -10.39 70.98
N LYS A 317 -27.49 -10.52 70.83
CA LYS A 317 -26.68 -9.62 70.01
C LYS A 317 -26.92 -9.91 68.53
N ASP A 318 -26.90 -11.18 68.17
CA ASP A 318 -27.11 -11.63 66.80
C ASP A 318 -28.56 -11.46 66.36
N GLN A 319 -29.51 -11.70 67.26
CA GLN A 319 -30.91 -11.41 67.02
C GLN A 319 -31.13 -9.95 66.64
N ARG A 320 -30.48 -8.99 67.32
CA ARG A 320 -30.58 -7.54 67.01
C ARG A 320 -29.98 -7.19 65.65
N PHE A 321 -28.79 -7.71 65.36
CA PHE A 321 -28.11 -7.48 64.08
C PHE A 321 -28.95 -8.02 62.90
N TRP A 322 -29.38 -9.27 62.98
CA TRP A 322 -30.18 -9.92 61.95
C TRP A 322 -31.62 -9.37 61.85
N SER A 323 -32.15 -8.80 62.93
CA SER A 323 -33.43 -8.08 62.88
C SER A 323 -33.34 -6.75 62.13
N TYR A 324 -32.23 -6.02 62.27
CA TYR A 324 -31.99 -4.81 61.48
C TYR A 324 -31.79 -5.14 59.99
N TRP A 325 -31.10 -6.25 59.71
CA TRP A 325 -30.90 -6.81 58.38
C TRP A 325 -32.21 -7.14 57.63
N ARG A 326 -33.28 -7.50 58.35
CA ARG A 326 -34.59 -7.82 57.75
C ARG A 326 -35.28 -6.63 57.08
N GLN A 327 -34.84 -5.39 57.35
CA GLN A 327 -35.34 -4.21 56.65
C GLN A 327 -34.86 -4.18 55.19
N PRO A 328 -35.63 -3.59 54.25
CA PRO A 328 -35.26 -3.54 52.84
C PRO A 328 -34.11 -2.54 52.62
N ILE A 329 -32.91 -2.97 53.00
CA ILE A 329 -31.65 -2.22 52.89
C ILE A 329 -30.85 -2.86 51.74
N LYS A 330 -30.26 -2.04 50.85
CA LYS A 330 -29.49 -2.55 49.70
C LYS A 330 -28.31 -3.44 50.09
N ASP A 331 -28.08 -4.49 49.29
CA ASP A 331 -27.10 -5.58 49.47
C ASP A 331 -25.68 -5.12 49.83
N HIS A 332 -25.26 -3.97 49.28
CA HIS A 332 -23.92 -3.45 49.49
C HIS A 332 -23.76 -2.71 50.83
N LEU A 333 -24.83 -2.12 51.38
CA LEU A 333 -24.83 -1.52 52.72
C LEU A 333 -24.78 -2.63 53.78
N CYS A 334 -25.46 -3.73 53.47
CA CYS A 334 -25.47 -4.96 54.22
C CYS A 334 -24.08 -5.60 54.33
N ALA A 335 -23.34 -5.73 53.21
CA ALA A 335 -21.94 -6.17 53.24
C ALA A 335 -21.04 -5.28 54.12
N PHE A 336 -21.19 -3.96 54.00
CA PHE A 336 -20.43 -3.00 54.81
C PHE A 336 -20.71 -3.16 56.32
N LEU A 337 -21.98 -3.36 56.69
CA LEU A 337 -22.38 -3.58 58.09
C LEU A 337 -21.93 -4.94 58.64
N LEU A 338 -21.79 -5.99 57.80
CA LEU A 338 -21.18 -7.27 58.20
C LEU A 338 -19.70 -7.11 58.52
N GLU A 339 -18.95 -6.36 57.70
CA GLU A 339 -17.53 -6.07 57.95
C GLU A 339 -17.33 -5.27 59.26
N HIS A 340 -18.32 -4.45 59.62
CA HIS A 340 -18.32 -3.64 60.84
C HIS A 340 -19.24 -4.21 61.95
N ARG A 341 -19.54 -5.52 61.92
CA ARG A 341 -20.46 -6.18 62.86
C ARG A 341 -20.09 -5.97 64.33
N ALA A 342 -18.80 -5.83 64.63
CA ALA A 342 -18.31 -5.54 65.98
C ALA A 342 -18.73 -4.15 66.49
N ASP A 343 -18.90 -3.18 65.58
CA ASP A 343 -19.25 -1.78 65.86
C ASP A 343 -20.73 -1.47 65.60
N PHE A 344 -21.54 -2.50 65.30
CA PHE A 344 -22.94 -2.34 64.91
C PHE A 344 -23.75 -1.50 65.91
N ASP A 345 -23.59 -1.75 67.22
CA ASP A 345 -24.30 -1.01 68.27
C ASP A 345 -23.91 0.49 68.34
N ARG A 346 -22.74 0.87 67.81
CA ARG A 346 -22.32 2.27 67.65
C ARG A 346 -22.97 2.90 66.43
N LEU A 347 -22.93 2.18 65.30
CA LEU A 347 -23.39 2.68 64.00
C LEU A 347 -24.92 2.72 63.89
N VAL A 348 -25.60 1.84 64.63
CA VAL A 348 -27.06 1.68 64.66
C VAL A 348 -27.52 1.63 66.11
N VAL A 349 -28.25 2.66 66.54
CA VAL A 349 -28.76 2.76 67.92
C VAL A 349 -30.27 2.56 67.92
N ASN A 350 -30.76 1.58 68.69
CA ASN A 350 -32.19 1.23 68.76
C ASN A 350 -32.84 0.98 67.39
N GLY A 351 -32.08 0.42 66.44
CA GLY A 351 -32.56 0.11 65.09
C GLY A 351 -32.70 1.32 64.16
N VAL A 352 -32.01 2.43 64.46
CA VAL A 352 -31.92 3.62 63.59
C VAL A 352 -30.45 3.88 63.25
N ALA A 353 -30.16 4.09 61.97
CA ALA A 353 -28.82 4.45 61.53
C ALA A 353 -28.40 5.83 62.04
N THR A 354 -27.12 5.98 62.37
CA THR A 354 -26.56 7.23 62.91
C THR A 354 -25.84 8.06 61.85
N GLU A 355 -25.54 9.33 62.14
CA GLU A 355 -24.71 10.16 61.25
C GLU A 355 -23.29 9.60 61.09
N ASP A 356 -22.79 8.87 62.10
CA ASP A 356 -21.50 8.17 62.03
C ASP A 356 -21.46 7.16 60.89
N LEU A 357 -22.57 6.44 60.64
CA LEU A 357 -22.65 5.50 59.51
C LEU A 357 -22.48 6.21 58.16
N ILE A 358 -23.05 7.40 57.97
CA ILE A 358 -22.85 8.17 56.73
C ILE A 358 -21.40 8.61 56.60
N ASN A 359 -20.78 9.07 57.69
CA ASN A 359 -19.38 9.49 57.66
C ASN A 359 -18.43 8.33 57.33
N GLU A 360 -18.71 7.11 57.81
CA GLU A 360 -17.97 5.90 57.45
C GLU A 360 -18.17 5.54 55.95
N LEU A 361 -19.40 5.64 55.44
CA LEU A 361 -19.70 5.39 54.02
C LEU A 361 -19.00 6.40 53.09
N ILE A 362 -18.78 7.65 53.53
CA ILE A 362 -18.00 8.64 52.75
C ILE A 362 -16.58 8.16 52.47
N GLY A 363 -16.00 7.37 53.38
CA GLY A 363 -14.66 6.81 53.28
C GLY A 363 -14.47 5.75 52.19
N ILE A 364 -15.56 5.26 51.57
CA ILE A 364 -15.49 4.28 50.48
C ILE A 364 -14.82 4.89 49.24
N ARG A 365 -13.78 4.22 48.71
CA ARG A 365 -12.99 4.69 47.56
C ARG A 365 -13.75 4.69 46.23
N SER A 366 -14.73 3.80 46.06
CA SER A 366 -15.56 3.74 44.86
C SER A 366 -16.67 4.79 44.93
N ASN A 367 -16.58 5.82 44.07
CA ASN A 367 -17.51 6.95 44.08
C ASN A 367 -18.94 6.50 43.77
N ASP A 368 -19.16 5.71 42.72
CA ASP A 368 -20.50 5.24 42.34
C ASP A 368 -21.16 4.42 43.45
N LEU A 369 -20.39 3.53 44.08
CA LEU A 369 -20.89 2.71 45.18
C LEU A 369 -21.22 3.56 46.41
N ARG A 370 -20.32 4.49 46.80
CA ARG A 370 -20.55 5.44 47.90
C ARG A 370 -21.86 6.20 47.72
N HIS A 371 -22.08 6.79 46.54
CA HIS A 371 -23.26 7.62 46.27
C HIS A 371 -24.55 6.81 46.32
N VAL A 372 -24.54 5.59 45.78
CA VAL A 372 -25.68 4.67 45.80
C VAL A 372 -26.05 4.28 47.22
N LEU A 373 -25.05 3.98 48.07
CA LEU A 373 -25.23 3.58 49.47
C LEU A 373 -25.82 4.71 50.31
N ILE A 374 -25.22 5.91 50.24
CA ILE A 374 -25.69 7.09 50.98
C ILE A 374 -27.10 7.47 50.51
N SER A 375 -27.34 7.48 49.20
CA SER A 375 -28.66 7.81 48.65
C SER A 375 -29.75 6.84 49.09
N SER A 376 -29.46 5.54 49.17
CA SER A 376 -30.42 4.56 49.68
C SER A 376 -30.68 4.74 51.16
N LEU A 377 -29.63 4.89 51.98
CA LEU A 377 -29.77 5.11 53.41
C LEU A 377 -30.66 6.34 53.73
N LEU A 378 -30.41 7.46 53.05
CA LEU A 378 -31.18 8.70 53.22
C LEU A 378 -32.64 8.59 52.74
N LYS A 379 -32.93 7.71 51.77
CA LYS A 379 -34.28 7.47 51.24
C LYS A 379 -35.07 6.47 52.07
N GLU A 380 -34.42 5.39 52.53
CA GLU A 380 -35.05 4.22 53.14
C GLU A 380 -35.22 4.39 54.67
N ASP A 381 -34.32 5.12 55.36
CA ASP A 381 -34.45 5.43 56.79
C ASP A 381 -34.49 6.95 57.03
N SER A 382 -35.63 7.57 56.68
CA SER A 382 -35.85 9.03 56.83
C SER A 382 -35.62 9.60 58.25
N ARG A 383 -35.61 8.73 59.28
CA ARG A 383 -35.31 9.11 60.68
C ARG A 383 -33.84 9.47 60.88
N VAL A 384 -32.95 9.02 59.98
CA VAL A 384 -31.53 9.39 59.95
C VAL A 384 -31.38 10.91 59.81
N LEU A 385 -32.05 11.52 58.84
CA LEU A 385 -32.06 12.98 58.64
C LEU A 385 -32.70 13.73 59.82
N ALA A 386 -33.75 13.14 60.42
CA ALA A 386 -34.44 13.74 61.56
C ALA A 386 -33.54 13.83 62.81
N ASN A 387 -32.60 12.89 62.97
CA ASN A 387 -31.69 12.82 64.12
C ASN A 387 -30.35 13.56 63.93
N MET A 388 -30.10 14.14 62.75
CA MET A 388 -28.92 14.96 62.47
C MET A 388 -29.01 16.39 63.03
N SER A 389 -27.85 17.04 63.12
CA SER A 389 -27.78 18.50 63.27
C SER A 389 -28.50 19.22 62.10
N GLU A 390 -29.03 20.42 62.35
CA GLU A 390 -29.76 21.20 61.34
C GLU A 390 -28.90 21.45 60.08
N ASP A 391 -27.60 21.67 60.28
CA ASP A 391 -26.63 21.94 59.21
C ASP A 391 -26.41 20.72 58.32
N SER A 392 -26.18 19.55 58.93
CA SER A 392 -26.06 18.28 58.22
C SER A 392 -27.37 17.93 57.51
N ARG A 393 -28.52 18.16 58.16
CA ARG A 393 -29.84 17.87 57.57
C ARG A 393 -30.06 18.68 56.29
N GLN A 394 -29.74 19.98 56.29
CA GLN A 394 -29.90 20.85 55.12
C GLN A 394 -28.97 20.41 53.96
N PHE A 395 -27.70 20.11 54.26
CA PHE A 395 -26.75 19.60 53.26
C PHE A 395 -27.23 18.32 52.59
N TRP A 396 -27.53 17.29 53.39
CA TRP A 396 -27.93 15.98 52.86
C TRP A 396 -29.29 16.01 52.17
N THR A 397 -30.18 16.92 52.57
CA THR A 397 -31.46 17.15 51.87
C THR A 397 -31.27 17.76 50.50
N TYR A 398 -30.31 18.67 50.31
CA TYR A 398 -29.99 19.21 48.98
C TYR A 398 -29.26 18.17 48.12
N TRP A 399 -28.31 17.44 48.71
CA TRP A 399 -27.48 16.47 48.01
C TRP A 399 -28.27 15.28 47.44
N LYS A 400 -29.28 14.78 48.16
CA LYS A 400 -30.01 13.54 47.81
C LYS A 400 -30.73 13.56 46.45
N ASP A 401 -31.07 14.76 45.96
CA ASP A 401 -31.84 14.95 44.73
C ASP A 401 -30.94 15.34 43.53
N LYS A 402 -29.62 15.40 43.74
CA LYS A 402 -28.64 15.75 42.70
C LYS A 402 -28.05 14.51 42.01
N LYS A 403 -27.64 14.65 40.75
CA LYS A 403 -27.03 13.57 39.97
C LYS A 403 -25.52 13.51 40.17
N PHE A 404 -24.95 12.32 40.12
CA PHE A 404 -23.50 12.13 39.95
C PHE A 404 -23.06 12.81 38.64
N PRO A 405 -21.90 13.50 38.56
CA PRO A 405 -20.83 13.77 39.54
C PRO A 405 -20.98 15.04 40.39
N LEU A 406 -22.08 15.81 40.28
CA LEU A 406 -22.30 16.99 41.13
C LEU A 406 -22.31 16.62 42.63
N GLN A 407 -22.81 15.43 42.95
CA GLN A 407 -22.75 14.85 44.30
C GLN A 407 -21.32 14.73 44.88
N ASP A 408 -20.32 14.40 44.05
CA ASP A 408 -18.92 14.28 44.46
C ASP A 408 -18.30 15.65 44.78
N PHE A 409 -18.61 16.63 43.94
CA PHE A 409 -18.19 18.01 44.15
C PHE A 409 -18.76 18.56 45.47
N LEU A 410 -20.05 18.34 45.71
CA LEU A 410 -20.73 18.78 46.94
C LEU A 410 -20.15 18.13 48.21
N ILE A 411 -19.78 16.83 48.17
CA ILE A 411 -19.14 16.14 49.29
C ILE A 411 -17.77 16.74 49.62
N LYS A 412 -16.93 17.01 48.60
CA LYS A 412 -15.60 17.60 48.78
C LYS A 412 -15.64 19.02 49.36
N HIS A 413 -16.74 19.73 49.16
CA HIS A 413 -16.96 21.10 49.61
C HIS A 413 -18.06 21.21 50.67
N ARG A 414 -18.33 20.13 51.44
CA ARG A 414 -19.40 20.06 52.45
C ARG A 414 -19.31 21.19 53.48
N ASP A 415 -18.11 21.50 53.96
CA ASP A 415 -17.90 22.52 54.99
C ASP A 415 -18.17 23.96 54.47
N ASP A 416 -18.02 24.17 53.17
CA ASP A 416 -18.29 25.44 52.50
C ASP A 416 -19.74 25.53 51.95
N PHE A 417 -20.52 24.44 52.02
CA PHE A 417 -21.85 24.35 51.41
C PHE A 417 -22.81 25.46 51.84
N LYS A 418 -22.81 25.80 53.14
CA LYS A 418 -23.66 26.88 53.67
C LYS A 418 -23.35 28.21 53.00
N LYS A 419 -22.06 28.52 52.85
CA LYS A 419 -21.58 29.71 52.14
C LYS A 419 -21.98 29.64 50.67
N PHE A 420 -21.95 28.44 50.07
CA PHE A 420 -22.18 28.18 48.65
C PHE A 420 -23.64 28.22 48.17
N VAL A 421 -24.60 27.80 48.99
CA VAL A 421 -25.99 27.59 48.55
C VAL A 421 -27.01 28.52 49.22
N LEU A 422 -26.75 29.02 50.43
CA LEU A 422 -27.73 29.83 51.17
C LEU A 422 -27.59 31.35 50.93
N ASP A 423 -26.40 31.85 50.60
CA ASP A 423 -26.11 33.30 50.60
C ASP A 423 -26.25 33.98 49.22
N GLY A 424 -26.63 33.26 48.16
CA GLY A 424 -26.96 33.81 46.82
C GLY A 424 -25.77 34.31 45.97
N VAL A 425 -24.70 34.83 46.58
CA VAL A 425 -23.46 35.29 45.91
C VAL A 425 -22.55 34.14 45.50
N ALA A 426 -22.66 33.01 46.20
CA ALA A 426 -21.70 31.93 46.09
C ALA A 426 -22.02 30.91 44.98
N THR A 427 -23.17 31.03 44.31
CA THR A 427 -23.53 30.20 43.16
C THR A 427 -22.74 30.57 41.91
N GLU A 428 -22.40 31.85 41.72
CA GLU A 428 -21.57 32.30 40.58
C GLU A 428 -20.14 31.73 40.68
N ALA A 429 -19.58 31.67 41.90
CA ALA A 429 -18.27 31.06 42.13
C ALA A 429 -18.25 29.57 41.81
N ILE A 430 -19.32 28.84 42.18
CA ILE A 430 -19.49 27.43 41.84
C ILE A 430 -19.58 27.22 40.33
N LEU A 431 -20.37 28.05 39.63
CA LEU A 431 -20.51 27.95 38.18
C LEU A 431 -19.17 28.20 37.46
N VAL A 432 -18.36 29.16 37.94
CA VAL A 432 -17.01 29.39 37.41
C VAL A 432 -16.10 28.18 37.65
N GLU A 433 -16.09 27.61 38.86
CA GLU A 433 -15.25 26.44 39.17
C GLU A 433 -15.69 25.20 38.39
N LEU A 434 -16.99 24.99 38.21
CA LEU A 434 -17.52 23.92 37.36
C LEU A 434 -17.14 24.14 35.90
N ALA A 435 -17.26 25.36 35.37
CA ALA A 435 -16.94 25.65 33.97
C ALA A 435 -15.45 25.48 33.65
N LYS A 436 -14.56 25.66 34.64
CA LYS A 436 -13.13 25.35 34.52
C LYS A 436 -12.84 23.85 34.34
N LEU A 437 -13.77 22.96 34.70
CA LEU A 437 -13.65 21.51 34.49
C LEU A 437 -13.90 21.08 33.04
N GLY A 438 -14.28 22.00 32.15
CA GLY A 438 -14.47 21.76 30.71
C GLY A 438 -15.81 21.10 30.35
N GLN A 439 -15.88 20.47 29.16
CA GLN A 439 -17.12 19.96 28.56
C GLN A 439 -17.94 19.00 29.45
N ASN A 440 -17.28 18.32 30.40
CA ASN A 440 -17.92 17.41 31.34
C ASN A 440 -18.73 18.11 32.45
N ALA A 441 -18.71 19.45 32.52
CA ALA A 441 -19.47 20.22 33.51
C ALA A 441 -20.71 20.92 32.93
N ASP A 442 -20.90 20.95 31.61
CA ASP A 442 -22.00 21.68 30.96
C ASP A 442 -23.38 21.23 31.48
N TYR A 443 -23.60 19.92 31.65
CA TYR A 443 -24.86 19.42 32.22
C TYR A 443 -24.99 19.70 33.72
N MET A 444 -23.89 19.76 34.48
CA MET A 444 -23.93 20.13 35.91
C MET A 444 -24.28 21.60 36.07
N ILE A 445 -23.71 22.46 35.23
CA ILE A 445 -24.00 23.88 35.15
C ILE A 445 -25.47 24.11 34.78
N ASN A 446 -25.98 23.37 33.78
CA ASN A 446 -27.39 23.41 33.41
C ASN A 446 -28.33 22.97 34.55
N ASP A 447 -27.98 21.90 35.29
CA ASP A 447 -28.76 21.42 36.47
C ASP A 447 -28.79 22.45 37.61
N ILE A 448 -27.77 23.31 37.71
CA ILE A 448 -27.73 24.44 38.65
C ILE A 448 -28.61 25.59 38.14
N PHE A 449 -28.62 25.87 36.83
CA PHE A 449 -29.50 26.88 36.24
C PHE A 449 -31.00 26.56 36.31
N GLU A 450 -31.37 25.29 36.53
CA GLU A 450 -32.76 24.91 36.77
C GLU A 450 -33.35 25.51 38.07
N ASP A 451 -32.51 25.95 39.03
CA ASP A 451 -32.98 26.67 40.21
C ASP A 451 -33.13 28.17 39.91
N PRO A 452 -34.37 28.70 39.86
CA PRO A 452 -34.64 30.09 39.47
C PRO A 452 -34.04 31.14 40.42
N ARG A 453 -33.61 30.73 41.62
CA ARG A 453 -32.94 31.62 42.58
C ARG A 453 -31.49 31.93 42.19
N VAL A 454 -30.88 31.09 41.36
CA VAL A 454 -29.46 31.20 40.95
C VAL A 454 -29.23 32.44 40.10
N LEU A 455 -30.01 32.62 39.04
CA LEU A 455 -29.92 33.82 38.19
C LEU A 455 -30.48 35.07 38.89
N ALA A 456 -31.50 34.91 39.74
CA ALA A 456 -32.12 36.03 40.45
C ALA A 456 -31.15 36.76 41.41
N ASN A 457 -30.20 36.01 41.99
CA ASN A 457 -29.23 36.52 42.98
C ASN A 457 -27.89 37.00 42.38
N MET A 458 -27.69 36.85 41.06
CA MET A 458 -26.48 37.35 40.37
C MET A 458 -26.53 38.85 40.09
N SER A 459 -25.35 39.45 39.94
CA SER A 459 -25.20 40.78 39.35
C SER A 459 -25.77 40.82 37.92
N GLU A 460 -26.08 42.02 37.41
CA GLU A 460 -26.55 42.19 36.04
C GLU A 460 -25.52 41.68 35.02
N ASP A 461 -24.24 42.04 35.20
CA ASP A 461 -23.12 41.55 34.40
C ASP A 461 -22.98 40.02 34.47
N GLY A 462 -23.13 39.43 35.66
CA GLY A 462 -23.10 37.98 35.85
C GLY A 462 -24.24 37.26 35.13
N ARG A 463 -25.45 37.83 35.15
CA ARG A 463 -26.59 37.30 34.39
C ARG A 463 -26.35 37.36 32.89
N GLN A 464 -25.84 38.48 32.37
CA GLN A 464 -25.53 38.63 30.95
C GLN A 464 -24.45 37.63 30.52
N PHE A 465 -23.37 37.50 31.30
CA PHE A 465 -22.30 36.52 31.06
C PHE A 465 -22.84 35.09 30.93
N TRP A 466 -23.59 34.63 31.94
CA TRP A 466 -24.06 33.26 31.98
C TRP A 466 -25.17 32.97 30.96
N THR A 467 -26.00 33.98 30.64
CA THR A 467 -27.01 33.87 29.57
C THR A 467 -26.33 33.69 28.21
N PHE A 468 -25.31 34.51 27.90
CA PHE A 468 -24.56 34.39 26.67
C PHE A 468 -23.78 33.06 26.61
N TRP A 469 -23.14 32.66 27.72
CA TRP A 469 -22.43 31.39 27.84
C TRP A 469 -23.35 30.18 27.61
N GLN A 470 -24.58 30.21 28.15
CA GLN A 470 -25.57 29.15 27.99
C GLN A 470 -26.11 29.07 26.55
N ASN A 471 -26.29 30.22 25.90
CA ASN A 471 -26.78 30.31 24.52
C ASN A 471 -25.71 29.96 23.47
N SER A 472 -24.43 30.09 23.83
CA SER A 472 -23.33 29.70 22.95
C SER A 472 -23.32 28.19 22.73
N GLN A 473 -23.60 27.76 21.49
CA GLN A 473 -23.61 26.34 21.11
C GLN A 473 -22.20 25.76 20.98
N GLN A 474 -21.18 26.60 20.89
CA GLN A 474 -19.82 26.20 20.56
C GLN A 474 -18.95 26.03 21.82
N PRO A 475 -18.46 24.80 22.13
CA PRO A 475 -17.71 24.53 23.35
C PRO A 475 -16.41 25.33 23.50
N TYR A 476 -15.74 25.67 22.39
CA TYR A 476 -14.50 26.45 22.39
C TYR A 476 -14.75 27.93 22.71
N VAL A 477 -15.89 28.49 22.29
CA VAL A 477 -16.34 29.84 22.68
C VAL A 477 -16.57 29.91 24.19
N LYS A 478 -17.28 28.93 24.74
CA LYS A 478 -17.49 28.81 26.19
C LYS A 478 -16.18 28.77 26.99
N LYS A 479 -15.16 28.08 26.48
CA LYS A 479 -13.85 27.95 27.10
C LYS A 479 -13.09 29.28 27.13
N VAL A 480 -13.06 30.01 26.01
CA VAL A 480 -12.43 31.35 25.93
C VAL A 480 -13.14 32.33 26.86
N LEU A 481 -14.48 32.36 26.84
CA LEU A 481 -15.26 33.25 27.71
C LEU A 481 -14.99 33.00 29.21
N ILE A 482 -14.80 31.75 29.61
CA ILE A 482 -14.49 31.40 31.01
C ILE A 482 -13.08 31.81 31.41
N ASN A 483 -12.11 31.60 30.52
CA ASN A 483 -10.70 31.95 30.77
C ASN A 483 -10.46 33.46 30.82
N HIS A 484 -11.32 34.25 30.15
CA HIS A 484 -11.22 35.71 30.03
C HIS A 484 -12.50 36.39 30.53
N LYS A 485 -13.09 35.88 31.61
CA LYS A 485 -14.39 36.34 32.13
C LYS A 485 -14.40 37.84 32.40
N GLU A 486 -13.29 38.39 32.90
CA GLU A 486 -13.11 39.81 33.16
C GLU A 486 -13.20 40.69 31.91
N ARG A 487 -13.03 40.10 30.72
CA ARG A 487 -13.13 40.76 29.41
C ARG A 487 -14.48 40.55 28.73
N PHE A 488 -15.47 39.97 29.42
CA PHE A 488 -16.78 39.68 28.82
C PHE A 488 -17.41 40.89 28.12
N ASN A 489 -17.38 42.06 28.76
CA ASN A 489 -17.94 43.29 28.19
C ASN A 489 -17.14 43.81 26.98
N GLU A 490 -15.91 43.35 26.77
CA GLU A 490 -15.14 43.57 25.54
C GLU A 490 -15.47 42.52 24.48
N PHE A 491 -15.80 41.31 24.89
CA PHE A 491 -16.03 40.12 24.06
C PHE A 491 -17.45 40.00 23.53
N VAL A 492 -18.41 40.61 24.22
CA VAL A 492 -19.83 40.58 23.86
C VAL A 492 -20.38 41.98 23.92
N ILE A 493 -20.89 42.46 22.80
CA ILE A 493 -21.53 43.78 22.66
C ILE A 493 -22.92 43.54 22.09
N ASP A 494 -23.96 44.06 22.76
CA ASP A 494 -25.36 43.90 22.36
C ASP A 494 -25.77 42.43 22.13
N ASP A 495 -25.36 41.53 23.04
CA ASP A 495 -25.57 40.07 22.96
C ASP A 495 -24.97 39.41 21.71
N GLN A 496 -24.01 40.05 21.02
CA GLN A 496 -23.29 39.51 19.88
C GLN A 496 -21.78 39.38 20.15
N PRO A 497 -21.12 38.34 19.60
CA PRO A 497 -19.66 38.23 19.61
C PRO A 497 -18.99 39.49 19.02
N SER A 498 -18.05 40.09 19.75
CA SER A 498 -17.23 41.18 19.24
C SER A 498 -16.04 40.67 18.42
N TYR A 499 -15.37 41.57 17.68
CA TYR A 499 -14.13 41.21 16.97
C TYR A 499 -13.01 40.80 17.94
N GLN A 500 -13.01 41.29 19.19
CA GLN A 500 -12.02 40.92 20.20
C GLN A 500 -12.20 39.47 20.64
N LEU A 501 -13.44 39.00 20.79
CA LEU A 501 -13.72 37.60 21.06
C LEU A 501 -13.27 36.73 19.89
N ILE A 502 -13.59 37.12 18.66
CA ILE A 502 -13.19 36.36 17.45
C ILE A 502 -11.67 36.34 17.29
N ALA A 503 -10.97 37.45 17.53
CA ALA A 503 -9.51 37.48 17.50
C ALA A 503 -8.90 36.58 18.59
N CYS A 504 -9.49 36.53 19.79
CA CYS A 504 -9.05 35.64 20.86
C CYS A 504 -9.28 34.16 20.50
N LEU A 505 -10.43 33.83 19.90
CA LEU A 505 -10.74 32.49 19.39
C LEU A 505 -9.80 32.09 18.24
N ALA A 506 -9.50 33.01 17.34
CA ALA A 506 -8.56 32.81 16.23
C ALA A 506 -7.15 32.45 16.72
N LYS A 507 -6.73 33.01 17.86
CA LYS A 507 -5.43 32.74 18.47
C LYS A 507 -5.40 31.44 19.28
N GLU A 508 -6.40 31.23 20.13
CA GLU A 508 -6.41 30.09 21.06
C GLU A 508 -6.95 28.78 20.45
N PHE A 509 -7.85 28.89 19.47
CA PHE A 509 -8.55 27.74 18.85
C PHE A 509 -8.75 27.95 17.33
N PRO A 510 -7.68 28.21 16.55
CA PRO A 510 -7.78 28.50 15.12
C PRO A 510 -8.50 27.41 14.33
N GLY A 511 -8.28 26.13 14.65
CA GLY A 511 -8.88 25.01 13.92
C GLY A 511 -10.38 24.89 14.08
N GLU A 512 -10.89 25.13 15.28
CA GLU A 512 -12.32 25.09 15.55
C GLU A 512 -13.02 26.29 14.90
N LEU A 513 -12.42 27.48 14.99
CA LEU A 513 -12.94 28.68 14.35
C LEU A 513 -13.02 28.52 12.82
N LEU A 514 -11.99 27.96 12.18
CA LEU A 514 -11.93 27.82 10.72
C LEU A 514 -12.79 26.67 10.17
N LYS A 515 -13.10 25.65 10.98
CA LYS A 515 -14.01 24.55 10.62
C LYS A 515 -15.48 24.93 10.77
N ASP A 516 -15.79 25.92 11.60
CA ASP A 516 -17.16 26.32 11.92
C ASP A 516 -17.77 27.22 10.84
N GLN A 517 -18.00 26.64 9.67
CA GLN A 517 -18.62 27.30 8.52
C GLN A 517 -20.10 27.65 8.77
N TYR A 518 -20.71 27.09 9.82
CA TYR A 518 -22.15 27.16 10.06
C TYR A 518 -22.55 28.20 11.11
N SER A 519 -21.63 28.64 11.99
CA SER A 519 -21.94 29.67 13.01
C SER A 519 -21.79 31.11 12.52
N GLY A 520 -21.21 31.33 11.33
CA GLY A 520 -20.90 32.67 10.84
C GLY A 520 -19.70 33.35 11.52
N LEU A 521 -19.09 32.71 12.54
CA LEU A 521 -17.91 33.24 13.24
C LEU A 521 -16.67 33.34 12.34
N ALA A 522 -16.62 32.55 11.27
CA ALA A 522 -15.58 32.59 10.24
C ALA A 522 -15.85 33.61 9.11
N ASP A 523 -17.03 34.23 9.05
CA ASP A 523 -17.33 35.27 8.06
C ASP A 523 -16.81 36.61 8.55
N PHE A 524 -15.61 36.99 8.12
CA PHE A 524 -15.01 38.26 8.53
C PHE A 524 -15.52 39.47 7.74
N SER A 525 -16.39 39.28 6.74
CA SER A 525 -16.72 40.32 5.76
C SER A 525 -17.32 41.58 6.37
N HIS A 526 -18.05 41.44 7.47
CA HIS A 526 -18.80 42.50 8.16
C HIS A 526 -17.94 43.37 9.11
N PHE A 527 -16.71 42.96 9.45
CA PHE A 527 -15.81 43.74 10.30
C PHE A 527 -15.11 44.89 9.56
N ALA A 528 -14.71 45.92 10.30
CA ALA A 528 -13.86 47.00 9.79
C ALA A 528 -12.46 46.47 9.42
N GLU A 529 -11.72 47.20 8.59
CA GLU A 529 -10.42 46.74 8.07
C GLU A 529 -9.36 46.52 9.15
N ASN A 530 -9.29 47.42 10.13
CA ASN A 530 -8.39 47.27 11.27
C ASN A 530 -8.75 46.05 12.13
N GLU A 531 -10.04 45.70 12.23
CA GLU A 531 -10.51 44.54 12.98
C GLU A 531 -10.19 43.24 12.23
N LYS A 532 -10.39 43.21 10.90
CA LYS A 532 -9.97 42.10 10.03
C LYS A 532 -8.48 41.83 10.13
N LEU A 533 -7.66 42.89 10.11
CA LEU A 533 -6.21 42.82 10.28
C LEU A 533 -5.85 42.13 11.61
N ILE A 534 -6.48 42.53 12.71
CA ILE A 534 -6.28 41.92 14.03
C ILE A 534 -6.69 40.45 14.02
N ILE A 535 -7.87 40.11 13.47
CA ILE A 535 -8.35 38.73 13.41
C ILE A 535 -7.39 37.85 12.60
N ILE A 536 -7.01 38.26 11.39
CA ILE A 536 -6.10 37.49 10.51
C ILE A 536 -4.73 37.30 11.17
N THR A 537 -4.20 38.34 11.81
CA THR A 537 -2.92 38.26 12.55
C THR A 537 -3.00 37.21 13.66
N ASN A 538 -4.10 37.21 14.44
CA ASN A 538 -4.31 36.23 15.50
C ASN A 538 -4.54 34.80 14.94
N ILE A 539 -5.17 34.64 13.77
CA ILE A 539 -5.28 33.34 13.10
C ILE A 539 -3.89 32.81 12.76
N LEU A 540 -3.01 33.66 12.19
CA LEU A 540 -1.64 33.27 11.84
C LEU A 540 -0.83 32.88 13.09
N GLU A 541 -0.93 33.66 14.17
CA GLU A 541 -0.30 33.35 15.45
C GLU A 541 -0.82 32.02 16.04
N GLY A 542 -2.12 31.76 15.96
CA GLY A 542 -2.71 30.49 16.42
C GLY A 542 -2.22 29.31 15.58
N LEU A 543 -2.21 29.45 14.25
CA LEU A 543 -1.77 28.40 13.33
C LEU A 543 -0.30 28.02 13.52
N HIS A 544 0.56 28.94 13.98
CA HIS A 544 1.94 28.62 14.37
C HIS A 544 2.01 27.55 15.48
N HIS A 545 1.04 27.54 16.40
CA HIS A 545 0.95 26.56 17.48
C HIS A 545 0.24 25.25 17.08
N GLU A 546 -0.40 25.21 15.90
CA GLU A 546 -1.11 24.04 15.38
C GLU A 546 -0.75 23.75 13.90
N PRO A 547 0.48 23.26 13.62
CA PRO A 547 0.99 23.10 12.26
C PRO A 547 0.14 22.20 11.36
N ASP A 548 -0.54 21.21 11.93
CA ASP A 548 -1.38 20.25 11.20
C ASP A 548 -2.63 20.91 10.57
N LEU A 549 -3.02 22.09 11.05
CA LEU A 549 -4.16 22.84 10.53
C LEU A 549 -3.82 23.74 9.35
N ILE A 550 -2.53 24.08 9.21
CA ILE A 550 -2.01 24.98 8.19
C ILE A 550 -2.38 24.46 6.80
N SER A 551 -2.30 23.15 6.59
CA SER A 551 -2.60 22.55 5.29
C SER A 551 -4.06 22.61 4.88
N ASN A 552 -4.96 22.55 5.86
CA ASN A 552 -6.39 22.37 5.60
C ASN A 552 -7.12 23.72 5.45
N HIS A 553 -6.53 24.81 5.94
CA HIS A 553 -7.19 26.12 6.00
C HIS A 553 -6.43 27.24 5.29
N PHE A 554 -5.32 26.93 4.59
CA PHE A 554 -4.55 27.92 3.84
C PHE A 554 -5.39 28.73 2.84
N ASN A 555 -6.44 28.13 2.24
CA ASN A 555 -7.34 28.86 1.33
C ASN A 555 -8.01 30.07 1.97
N VAL A 556 -8.44 29.94 3.23
CA VAL A 556 -9.14 31.03 3.95
C VAL A 556 -8.15 32.17 4.21
N VAL A 557 -6.94 31.83 4.64
CA VAL A 557 -5.84 32.79 4.85
C VAL A 557 -5.47 33.47 3.52
N HIS A 558 -5.32 32.70 2.44
CA HIS A 558 -5.03 33.22 1.10
C HIS A 558 -6.10 34.20 0.61
N GLN A 559 -7.38 33.84 0.70
CA GLN A 559 -8.49 34.70 0.28
C GLN A 559 -8.48 36.03 1.05
N ALA A 560 -8.23 35.98 2.36
CA ALA A 560 -8.15 37.17 3.20
C ALA A 560 -6.95 38.07 2.84
N LEU A 561 -5.76 37.48 2.67
CA LEU A 561 -4.55 38.21 2.25
C LEU A 561 -4.68 38.79 0.84
N SER A 562 -5.26 38.05 -0.10
CA SER A 562 -5.55 38.49 -1.48
C SER A 562 -6.52 39.67 -1.50
N ALA A 563 -7.63 39.58 -0.74
CA ALA A 563 -8.59 40.68 -0.62
C ALA A 563 -7.93 41.94 -0.03
N TYR A 564 -7.10 41.79 1.01
CA TYR A 564 -6.36 42.90 1.60
C TYR A 564 -5.38 43.54 0.61
N LEU A 565 -4.58 42.73 -0.11
CA LEU A 565 -3.62 43.20 -1.10
C LEU A 565 -4.30 43.95 -2.25
N LYS A 566 -5.40 43.40 -2.80
CA LYS A 566 -6.19 44.05 -3.87
C LYS A 566 -6.73 45.41 -3.45
N LYS A 567 -7.10 45.56 -2.17
CA LYS A 567 -7.67 46.80 -1.63
C LYS A 567 -6.61 47.85 -1.30
N ASN A 568 -5.49 47.44 -0.70
CA ASN A 568 -4.50 48.36 -0.14
C ASN A 568 -3.25 48.55 -1.02
N GLY A 569 -3.07 47.71 -2.05
CA GLY A 569 -1.94 47.75 -2.97
C GLY A 569 -0.63 47.14 -2.43
N GLN A 570 -0.52 46.95 -1.11
CA GLN A 570 0.61 46.33 -0.42
C GLN A 570 0.15 45.50 0.78
N LEU A 571 0.96 44.52 1.21
CA LEU A 571 0.72 43.75 2.44
C LEU A 571 1.26 44.49 3.67
N SER A 572 0.54 44.41 4.79
CA SER A 572 1.02 44.97 6.06
C SER A 572 2.25 44.20 6.57
N GLU A 573 3.24 44.90 7.13
CA GLU A 573 4.38 44.28 7.83
C GLU A 573 3.90 43.42 9.02
N GLU A 574 2.75 43.75 9.61
CA GLU A 574 2.12 43.00 10.70
C GLU A 574 1.74 41.56 10.30
N PHE A 575 1.54 41.29 9.01
CA PHE A 575 1.29 39.92 8.53
C PHE A 575 2.57 39.11 8.34
N GLN A 576 3.71 39.76 8.11
CA GLN A 576 4.92 39.08 7.66
C GLN A 576 5.50 38.17 8.74
N VAL A 577 5.61 38.67 9.98
CA VAL A 577 6.20 37.90 11.09
C VAL A 577 5.33 36.69 11.46
N PRO A 578 4.02 36.84 11.76
CA PRO A 578 3.18 35.68 12.10
C PRO A 578 3.06 34.67 10.96
N PHE A 579 3.03 35.15 9.70
CA PHE A 579 3.03 34.25 8.56
C PHE A 579 4.34 33.48 8.45
N GLN A 580 5.48 34.15 8.61
CA GLN A 580 6.79 33.48 8.57
C GLN A 580 6.94 32.47 9.72
N GLU A 581 6.44 32.79 10.91
CA GLU A 581 6.44 31.86 12.04
C GLU A 581 5.53 30.65 11.78
N ALA A 582 4.34 30.86 11.21
CA ALA A 582 3.43 29.75 10.91
C ALA A 582 3.92 28.88 9.74
N PHE A 583 4.42 29.48 8.67
CA PHE A 583 4.69 28.79 7.41
C PHE A 583 6.18 28.58 7.11
N ASP A 584 7.10 29.08 7.92
CA ASP A 584 8.56 28.94 7.73
C ASP A 584 9.10 29.51 6.40
N PHE A 585 8.42 30.51 5.82
CA PHE A 585 8.94 31.32 4.71
C PHE A 585 8.35 32.74 4.72
N ALA A 586 9.05 33.68 4.08
CA ALA A 586 8.64 35.08 4.06
C ALA A 586 7.38 35.29 3.19
N LEU A 587 6.37 35.93 3.77
CA LEU A 587 5.20 36.40 3.02
C LEU A 587 5.61 37.54 2.08
N THR A 588 5.40 37.37 0.78
CA THR A 588 5.66 38.40 -0.23
C THR A 588 4.40 38.70 -1.03
N GLU A 589 4.30 39.92 -1.57
CA GLU A 589 3.20 40.27 -2.48
C GLU A 589 3.21 39.42 -3.74
N ASP A 590 4.41 39.12 -4.27
CA ASP A 590 4.58 38.30 -5.47
C ASP A 590 4.04 36.87 -5.26
N PHE A 591 4.22 36.32 -4.05
CA PHE A 591 3.64 35.01 -3.71
C PHE A 591 2.11 35.04 -3.73
N ILE A 592 1.47 36.05 -3.14
CA ILE A 592 0.00 36.18 -3.15
C ILE A 592 -0.54 36.42 -4.57
N LYS A 593 0.09 37.32 -5.36
CA LYS A 593 -0.28 37.57 -6.76
C LYS A 593 -0.19 36.30 -7.60
N LYS A 594 0.86 35.51 -7.39
CA LYS A 594 1.05 34.22 -8.07
C LYS A 594 -0.01 33.18 -7.68
N LEU A 595 -0.46 33.16 -6.42
CA LEU A 595 -1.58 32.30 -6.01
C LEU A 595 -2.89 32.74 -6.68
N ASP A 596 -3.15 34.05 -6.74
CA ASP A 596 -4.28 34.61 -7.48
C ASP A 596 -4.23 34.22 -8.97
N ASP A 597 -3.07 34.35 -9.62
CA ASP A 597 -2.87 34.00 -11.03
C ASP A 597 -3.12 32.50 -11.27
N PHE A 598 -2.62 31.62 -10.40
CA PHE A 598 -2.87 30.17 -10.51
C PHE A 598 -4.33 29.81 -10.29
N TYR A 599 -5.01 30.50 -9.37
CA TYR A 599 -6.45 30.32 -9.18
C TYR A 599 -7.24 30.80 -10.40
N LEU A 600 -6.85 31.91 -11.05
CA LEU A 600 -7.46 32.37 -12.30
C LEU A 600 -7.21 31.40 -13.45
N ASP A 601 -5.97 30.92 -13.62
CA ASP A 601 -5.59 29.95 -14.65
C ASP A 601 -6.43 28.67 -14.52
N LEU A 602 -6.72 28.20 -13.30
CA LEU A 602 -7.55 27.03 -13.04
C LEU A 602 -8.95 27.12 -13.68
N HIS A 603 -9.50 28.33 -13.82
CA HIS A 603 -10.80 28.59 -14.44
C HIS A 603 -10.72 28.90 -15.94
N ASP A 604 -9.53 28.91 -16.55
CA ASP A 604 -9.37 29.09 -17.99
C ASP A 604 -10.01 27.92 -18.77
N LYS A 605 -10.61 28.23 -19.91
CA LYS A 605 -11.29 27.28 -20.80
C LYS A 605 -10.37 26.14 -21.24
N GLN A 606 -9.07 26.38 -21.34
CA GLN A 606 -8.10 25.34 -21.71
C GLN A 606 -7.97 24.23 -20.66
N TYR A 607 -8.27 24.50 -19.38
CA TYR A 607 -8.18 23.51 -18.30
C TYR A 607 -9.53 22.96 -17.84
N ALA A 608 -10.64 23.58 -18.22
CA ALA A 608 -11.99 23.15 -17.86
C ALA A 608 -12.33 21.70 -18.29
N ALA A 609 -11.67 21.18 -19.34
CA ALA A 609 -11.82 19.79 -19.77
C ALA A 609 -11.02 18.79 -18.92
N LEU A 610 -9.98 19.26 -18.22
CA LEU A 610 -9.06 18.43 -17.42
C LEU A 610 -9.38 18.47 -15.93
N ILE A 611 -9.99 19.58 -15.45
CA ILE A 611 -10.31 19.82 -14.04
C ILE A 611 -11.80 20.13 -13.95
N THR A 612 -12.58 19.12 -13.61
CA THR A 612 -14.05 19.20 -13.58
C THR A 612 -14.60 20.00 -12.40
N ASP A 613 -13.80 20.13 -11.33
CA ASP A 613 -14.14 20.91 -10.13
C ASP A 613 -12.92 21.75 -9.71
N PRO A 614 -12.79 22.98 -10.26
CA PRO A 614 -11.74 23.93 -9.90
C PRO A 614 -11.65 24.19 -8.40
N GLU A 615 -12.78 24.37 -7.72
CA GLU A 615 -12.79 24.72 -6.29
C GLU A 615 -12.24 23.59 -5.43
N ALA A 616 -12.70 22.36 -5.68
CA ALA A 616 -12.14 21.19 -4.99
C ALA A 616 -10.66 20.99 -5.32
N TYR A 617 -10.25 21.21 -6.59
CA TYR A 617 -8.85 21.09 -7.00
C TYR A 617 -7.97 22.11 -6.29
N TRP A 618 -8.36 23.38 -6.26
CA TRP A 618 -7.64 24.44 -5.55
C TRP A 618 -7.56 24.12 -4.06
N LYS A 619 -8.71 23.77 -3.45
CA LYS A 619 -8.79 23.45 -2.03
C LYS A 619 -7.82 22.35 -1.62
N ASN A 620 -7.73 21.29 -2.43
CA ASN A 620 -6.93 20.10 -2.15
C ASN A 620 -5.43 20.25 -2.44
N ASN A 621 -5.01 21.29 -3.18
CA ASN A 621 -3.64 21.38 -3.68
C ASN A 621 -2.95 22.72 -3.43
N CYS A 622 -3.65 23.81 -3.09
CA CYS A 622 -3.05 25.11 -2.80
C CYS A 622 -2.00 25.06 -1.67
N VAL A 623 -2.18 24.19 -0.66
CA VAL A 623 -1.20 24.00 0.42
C VAL A 623 0.14 23.56 -0.14
N LEU A 624 0.17 22.76 -1.22
CA LEU A 624 1.42 22.28 -1.78
C LEU A 624 2.28 23.44 -2.31
N LEU A 625 1.68 24.58 -2.65
CA LEU A 625 2.41 25.79 -3.01
C LEU A 625 3.18 26.37 -1.83
N THR A 626 2.63 26.32 -0.62
CA THR A 626 3.39 26.70 0.60
C THR A 626 4.56 25.75 0.83
N LYS A 627 4.37 24.44 0.61
CA LYS A 627 5.46 23.46 0.68
C LYS A 627 6.55 23.72 -0.35
N PHE A 628 6.18 24.09 -1.57
CA PHE A 628 7.14 24.43 -2.60
C PHE A 628 7.95 25.68 -2.24
N GLU A 629 7.35 26.70 -1.65
CA GLU A 629 8.11 27.87 -1.16
C GLU A 629 9.02 27.51 0.02
N GLN A 630 8.54 26.72 1.00
CA GLN A 630 9.36 26.19 2.10
C GLN A 630 10.61 25.46 1.59
N LEU A 631 10.44 24.61 0.57
CA LEU A 631 11.52 23.85 -0.06
C LEU A 631 12.47 24.70 -0.91
N GLY A 632 12.20 25.99 -1.11
CA GLY A 632 12.95 26.85 -2.03
C GLY A 632 12.75 26.46 -3.49
N TRP A 633 11.58 25.92 -3.81
CA TRP A 633 11.18 25.37 -5.11
C TRP A 633 10.08 26.22 -5.76
N PRO A 634 10.33 27.51 -6.09
CA PRO A 634 9.28 28.38 -6.59
C PRO A 634 8.79 27.91 -7.96
N ILE A 635 7.51 27.53 -8.04
CA ILE A 635 6.87 27.16 -9.30
C ILE A 635 6.61 28.41 -10.14
N LYS A 636 6.97 28.42 -11.42
CA LYS A 636 6.84 29.64 -12.25
C LYS A 636 5.52 29.79 -13.01
N ASN A 637 4.82 28.69 -13.29
CA ASN A 637 3.57 28.70 -14.05
C ASN A 637 2.63 27.57 -13.60
N PHE A 638 1.35 27.72 -13.92
CA PHE A 638 0.30 26.78 -13.51
C PHE A 638 0.46 25.41 -14.17
N ASP A 639 0.91 25.32 -15.42
CA ASP A 639 1.15 24.04 -16.10
C ASP A 639 2.16 23.15 -15.36
N ARG A 640 3.22 23.75 -14.81
CA ARG A 640 4.21 23.01 -14.03
C ARG A 640 3.63 22.51 -12.71
N LEU A 641 2.83 23.34 -12.02
CA LEU A 641 2.09 22.92 -10.83
C LEU A 641 1.16 21.74 -11.18
N ARG A 642 0.31 21.89 -12.20
CA ARG A 642 -0.62 20.87 -12.66
C ARG A 642 0.09 19.56 -12.97
N SER A 643 1.19 19.60 -13.72
CA SER A 643 1.99 18.42 -14.08
C SER A 643 2.54 17.69 -12.85
N LEU A 644 3.02 18.43 -11.84
CA LEU A 644 3.50 17.86 -10.57
C LEU A 644 2.36 17.19 -9.79
N LEU A 645 1.20 17.85 -9.71
CA LEU A 645 0.04 17.37 -8.96
C LEU A 645 -0.69 16.21 -9.64
N GLN A 646 -0.66 16.16 -10.97
CA GLN A 646 -1.26 15.07 -11.74
C GLN A 646 -0.40 13.81 -11.74
N ASN A 647 0.90 13.91 -11.46
CA ASN A 647 1.71 12.74 -11.21
C ASN A 647 1.33 12.16 -9.84
N PRO A 648 0.67 10.99 -9.76
CA PRO A 648 0.16 10.46 -8.51
C PRO A 648 1.29 10.15 -7.54
N VAL A 649 2.46 9.71 -8.02
CA VAL A 649 3.62 9.41 -7.19
C VAL A 649 4.18 10.68 -6.57
N THR A 650 4.38 11.73 -7.37
CA THR A 650 4.86 13.03 -6.87
C THR A 650 3.86 13.65 -5.91
N ASN A 651 2.56 13.59 -6.21
CA ASN A 651 1.51 14.11 -5.34
C ASN A 651 1.46 13.36 -4.01
N ASP A 652 1.54 12.03 -4.04
CA ASP A 652 1.61 11.19 -2.84
C ASP A 652 2.84 11.48 -2.00
N ILE A 653 3.99 11.74 -2.64
CA ILE A 653 5.21 12.17 -1.95
C ILE A 653 4.96 13.51 -1.24
N LEU A 654 4.46 14.50 -1.97
CA LEU A 654 4.27 15.87 -1.47
C LEU A 654 3.19 15.93 -0.38
N LYS A 655 2.18 15.05 -0.41
CA LYS A 655 1.10 14.97 0.58
C LYS A 655 1.41 14.05 1.75
N GLY A 656 2.06 12.91 1.50
CA GLY A 656 2.19 11.81 2.45
C GLY A 656 3.57 11.68 3.11
N THR A 657 4.55 12.50 2.75
CA THR A 657 5.90 12.49 3.37
C THR A 657 6.01 13.59 4.41
N ASP A 658 6.74 13.32 5.49
CA ASP A 658 7.15 14.31 6.49
C ASP A 658 7.87 15.48 5.79
N ASN A 659 7.35 16.70 5.97
CA ASN A 659 7.96 17.92 5.41
C ASN A 659 9.43 18.06 5.83
N ALA A 660 9.78 17.66 7.05
CA ALA A 660 11.16 17.69 7.53
C ALA A 660 12.08 16.76 6.69
N LEU A 661 11.57 15.61 6.25
CA LEU A 661 12.33 14.70 5.38
C LEU A 661 12.54 15.31 3.99
N LEU A 662 11.51 15.91 3.40
CA LEU A 662 11.65 16.57 2.10
C LEU A 662 12.61 17.76 2.16
N MET A 663 12.54 18.55 3.22
CA MET A 663 13.47 19.67 3.47
C MET A 663 14.91 19.18 3.62
N SER A 664 15.14 18.15 4.45
CA SER A 664 16.46 17.54 4.59
C SER A 664 16.96 17.00 3.25
N LEU A 665 16.14 16.29 2.47
CA LEU A 665 16.55 15.80 1.15
C LEU A 665 16.84 16.93 0.14
N ALA A 666 16.05 18.00 0.15
CA ALA A 666 16.29 19.18 -0.67
C ALA A 666 17.65 19.81 -0.36
N GLN A 667 17.98 19.94 0.93
CA GLN A 667 19.22 20.55 1.40
C GLN A 667 20.43 19.62 1.26
N ASP A 668 20.32 18.38 1.73
CA ASP A 668 21.42 17.42 1.81
C ASP A 668 21.80 16.86 0.44
N ILE A 669 20.81 16.39 -0.35
CA ILE A 669 21.06 15.71 -1.63
C ILE A 669 20.67 16.55 -2.85
N GLY A 670 20.20 17.79 -2.68
CA GLY A 670 19.85 18.68 -3.78
C GLY A 670 18.57 18.27 -4.52
N LEU A 671 17.64 17.63 -3.82
CA LEU A 671 16.30 17.38 -4.36
C LEU A 671 15.65 18.70 -4.76
N ASN A 672 15.04 18.73 -5.94
CA ASN A 672 14.41 19.90 -6.56
C ASN A 672 13.19 19.50 -7.41
N LEU A 673 12.48 20.50 -7.94
CA LEU A 673 11.28 20.30 -8.77
C LEU A 673 11.49 19.41 -10.00
N ASN A 674 12.70 19.38 -10.55
CA ASN A 674 12.97 18.63 -11.78
C ASN A 674 13.21 17.16 -11.50
N ASN A 675 13.86 16.84 -10.39
CA ASN A 675 14.23 15.47 -10.07
C ASN A 675 13.25 14.75 -9.14
N ILE A 676 12.34 15.44 -8.44
CA ILE A 676 11.28 14.80 -7.63
C ILE A 676 10.36 13.88 -8.46
N PHE A 677 10.17 14.16 -9.75
CA PHE A 677 9.40 13.31 -10.68
C PHE A 677 9.97 11.90 -10.84
N TYR A 678 11.25 11.70 -10.53
CA TYR A 678 11.93 10.43 -10.66
C TYR A 678 12.11 9.72 -9.32
N MET A 679 11.43 10.18 -8.28
CA MET A 679 11.42 9.55 -6.97
C MET A 679 10.06 8.90 -6.69
N ASN A 680 10.08 7.83 -5.91
CA ASN A 680 8.88 7.23 -5.32
C ASN A 680 9.00 7.18 -3.79
N LYS A 681 7.88 6.90 -3.11
CA LYS A 681 7.82 6.85 -1.64
C LYS A 681 8.84 5.88 -1.03
N ASN A 682 9.04 4.72 -1.66
CA ASN A 682 10.03 3.73 -1.21
C ASN A 682 11.45 4.29 -1.28
N SER A 683 11.78 5.03 -2.33
CA SER A 683 13.10 5.63 -2.51
C SER A 683 13.37 6.72 -1.47
N LEU A 684 12.37 7.51 -1.11
CA LEU A 684 12.48 8.50 -0.03
C LEU A 684 12.72 7.86 1.34
N HIS A 685 11.95 6.82 1.68
CA HIS A 685 12.14 6.10 2.93
C HIS A 685 13.50 5.41 3.00
N TRP A 686 13.94 4.84 1.89
CA TRP A 686 15.26 4.23 1.81
C TRP A 686 16.36 5.28 2.04
N LEU A 687 16.27 6.46 1.41
CA LEU A 687 17.23 7.56 1.64
C LEU A 687 17.22 8.03 3.08
N ARG A 688 16.05 8.13 3.75
CA ARG A 688 15.96 8.52 5.16
C ARG A 688 16.90 7.70 6.05
N SER A 689 17.02 6.40 5.79
CA SER A 689 17.90 5.51 6.55
C SER A 689 19.40 5.75 6.29
N GLY A 690 19.75 6.34 5.13
CA GLY A 690 21.13 6.61 4.70
C GLY A 690 21.57 8.07 4.83
N LEU A 691 20.68 9.00 5.21
CA LEU A 691 20.97 10.43 5.35
C LEU A 691 21.95 10.77 6.47
N SER A 692 22.37 9.82 7.31
CA SER A 692 23.42 10.05 8.31
C SER A 692 24.83 9.85 7.74
N ASP A 693 24.98 9.26 6.54
CA ASP A 693 26.25 8.95 5.90
C ASP A 693 26.55 9.92 4.75
N GLU A 694 27.60 10.72 4.90
CA GLU A 694 28.01 11.73 3.92
C GLU A 694 28.44 11.13 2.57
N ASN A 695 29.00 9.91 2.55
CA ASN A 695 29.36 9.25 1.30
C ASN A 695 28.10 8.83 0.54
N ARG A 696 27.10 8.29 1.26
CA ARG A 696 25.79 7.97 0.70
C ARG A 696 25.10 9.22 0.16
N LYS A 697 25.08 10.33 0.93
CA LYS A 697 24.53 11.62 0.46
C LYS A 697 25.18 12.09 -0.83
N ALA A 698 26.51 12.16 -0.86
CA ALA A 698 27.26 12.63 -2.03
C ALA A 698 26.97 11.77 -3.27
N PHE A 699 26.89 10.45 -3.09
CA PHE A 699 26.56 9.51 -4.15
C PHE A 699 25.14 9.68 -4.68
N PHE A 700 24.12 9.74 -3.82
CA PHE A 700 22.74 9.92 -4.27
C PHE A 700 22.53 11.28 -4.91
N LYS A 701 23.15 12.33 -4.38
CA LYS A 701 23.19 13.64 -5.02
C LYS A 701 23.77 13.55 -6.44
N ARG A 702 24.83 12.76 -6.63
CA ARG A 702 25.43 12.53 -7.95
C ARG A 702 24.45 11.84 -8.90
N ILE A 703 23.87 10.70 -8.52
CA ILE A 703 22.92 9.96 -9.38
C ILE A 703 21.68 10.79 -9.69
N LEU A 704 21.09 11.46 -8.69
CA LEU A 704 19.88 12.27 -8.87
C LEU A 704 20.10 13.45 -9.82
N ASN A 705 21.33 13.99 -9.90
CA ASN A 705 21.67 15.10 -10.78
C ASN A 705 22.15 14.64 -12.16
N GLU A 706 22.95 13.57 -12.24
CA GLU A 706 23.54 13.10 -13.50
C GLU A 706 22.61 12.15 -14.26
N LYS A 707 21.85 11.30 -13.57
CA LYS A 707 21.01 10.22 -14.15
C LYS A 707 19.66 10.09 -13.42
N PRO A 708 18.83 11.14 -13.37
CA PRO A 708 17.61 11.17 -12.56
C PRO A 708 16.61 10.05 -12.91
N SER A 709 16.45 9.72 -14.19
CA SER A 709 15.52 8.67 -14.66
C SER A 709 15.80 7.28 -14.09
N SER A 710 17.05 7.02 -13.71
CA SER A 710 17.52 5.71 -13.26
C SER A 710 17.54 5.59 -11.74
N PHE A 711 17.26 6.68 -11.02
CA PHE A 711 17.37 6.78 -9.57
C PHE A 711 16.54 5.71 -8.85
N ASN A 712 15.25 5.62 -9.14
CA ASN A 712 14.36 4.61 -8.54
C ASN A 712 14.84 3.17 -8.80
N SER A 713 15.38 2.89 -9.98
CA SER A 713 15.91 1.56 -10.31
C SER A 713 17.16 1.23 -9.49
N CYS A 714 18.06 2.20 -9.28
CA CYS A 714 19.23 2.05 -8.42
C CYS A 714 18.81 1.71 -6.99
N ILE A 715 17.86 2.46 -6.42
CA ILE A 715 17.39 2.23 -5.05
C ILE A 715 16.70 0.87 -4.92
N ALA A 716 15.85 0.49 -5.88
CA ALA A 716 15.21 -0.82 -5.89
C ALA A 716 16.24 -1.96 -5.99
N ALA A 717 17.29 -1.77 -6.79
CA ALA A 717 18.37 -2.72 -6.91
C ALA A 717 19.19 -2.82 -5.60
N PHE A 718 19.53 -1.70 -4.96
CA PHE A 718 20.22 -1.67 -3.66
C PHE A 718 19.41 -2.29 -2.54
N ALA A 719 18.09 -2.11 -2.53
CA ALA A 719 17.21 -2.76 -1.57
C ALA A 719 17.16 -4.29 -1.71
N SER A 720 17.64 -4.84 -2.84
CA SER A 720 17.56 -6.26 -3.18
C SER A 720 18.91 -6.97 -3.16
N ILE A 721 20.01 -6.28 -2.82
CA ILE A 721 21.35 -6.86 -2.69
C ILE A 721 21.88 -6.73 -1.26
N ASP A 722 22.96 -7.46 -0.97
CA ASP A 722 23.63 -7.45 0.32
C ASP A 722 24.13 -6.04 0.70
N ALA A 723 23.90 -5.61 1.95
CA ALA A 723 24.28 -4.26 2.41
C ALA A 723 25.77 -3.94 2.24
N LYS A 724 26.65 -4.94 2.41
CA LYS A 724 28.10 -4.82 2.15
C LYS A 724 28.41 -4.46 0.69
N ASP A 725 27.62 -4.94 -0.26
CA ASP A 725 27.83 -4.69 -1.68
C ASP A 725 27.31 -3.30 -2.05
N VAL A 726 26.19 -2.88 -1.45
CA VAL A 726 25.73 -1.48 -1.51
C VAL A 726 26.82 -0.55 -1.01
N ASP A 727 27.38 -0.81 0.17
CA ASP A 727 28.43 0.03 0.75
C ASP A 727 29.65 0.12 -0.16
N ARG A 728 30.08 -1.00 -0.77
CA ARG A 728 31.19 -0.99 -1.73
C ARG A 728 30.88 -0.18 -2.99
N VAL A 729 29.69 -0.33 -3.57
CA VAL A 729 29.29 0.48 -4.75
C VAL A 729 29.29 1.98 -4.43
N ILE A 730 28.83 2.35 -3.24
CA ILE A 730 28.73 3.74 -2.83
C ILE A 730 30.11 4.33 -2.51
N THR A 731 30.93 3.60 -1.74
CA THR A 731 32.17 4.14 -1.16
C THR A 731 33.39 3.97 -2.03
N GLU A 732 33.45 2.95 -2.91
CA GLU A 732 34.61 2.72 -3.76
C GLU A 732 34.43 3.44 -5.12
N PRO A 733 35.33 4.38 -5.50
CA PRO A 733 35.19 5.16 -6.74
C PRO A 733 35.07 4.32 -8.02
N LEU A 734 35.74 3.16 -8.07
CA LEU A 734 35.68 2.26 -9.21
C LEU A 734 34.26 1.75 -9.48
N TYR A 735 33.56 1.28 -8.45
CA TYR A 735 32.21 0.72 -8.61
C TYR A 735 31.15 1.81 -8.81
N ASN A 736 31.38 2.99 -8.24
CA ASN A 736 30.59 4.19 -8.46
C ASN A 736 30.62 4.63 -9.93
N GLU A 737 31.81 4.75 -10.54
CA GLU A 737 31.94 5.06 -11.97
C GLU A 737 31.34 3.97 -12.85
N ARG A 738 31.56 2.70 -12.52
CA ARG A 738 30.96 1.57 -13.26
C ARG A 738 29.43 1.57 -13.19
N LEU A 739 28.84 1.99 -12.08
CA LEU A 739 27.40 2.14 -11.99
C LEU A 739 26.90 3.26 -12.91
N LEU A 740 27.59 4.39 -12.98
CA LEU A 740 27.22 5.50 -13.87
C LEU A 740 27.38 5.12 -15.34
N GLU A 741 28.46 4.42 -15.68
CA GLU A 741 28.67 3.82 -17.01
C GLU A 741 27.53 2.83 -17.34
N ALA A 742 27.21 1.92 -16.41
CA ALA A 742 26.12 0.97 -16.57
C ALA A 742 24.76 1.67 -16.69
N THR A 743 24.57 2.79 -15.99
CA THR A 743 23.34 3.59 -16.08
C THR A 743 23.21 4.26 -17.44
N GLU A 744 24.32 4.73 -18.02
CA GLU A 744 24.36 5.29 -19.36
C GLU A 744 24.15 4.23 -20.44
N GLU A 745 24.74 3.07 -20.25
CA GLU A 745 24.72 1.97 -21.21
C GLU A 745 23.39 1.20 -21.20
N PHE A 746 22.86 0.92 -20.01
CA PHE A 746 21.69 0.07 -19.84
C PHE A 746 20.44 0.87 -19.44
N GLY A 747 20.53 2.14 -19.09
CA GLY A 747 19.38 2.98 -18.70
C GLY A 747 18.80 2.64 -17.32
N ASN A 748 18.45 1.38 -17.07
CA ASN A 748 17.97 0.88 -15.77
C ASN A 748 19.05 0.07 -15.05
N ILE A 749 18.98 0.07 -13.72
CA ILE A 749 19.85 -0.73 -12.86
C ILE A 749 19.04 -1.85 -12.21
N THR A 750 19.58 -3.08 -12.25
CA THR A 750 19.00 -4.27 -11.62
C THR A 750 19.98 -4.90 -10.63
N PRO A 751 19.50 -5.72 -9.67
CA PRO A 751 20.36 -6.44 -8.73
C PRO A 751 21.44 -7.29 -9.41
N SER A 752 21.10 -8.01 -10.50
CA SER A 752 22.09 -8.82 -11.22
C SER A 752 23.07 -7.96 -12.01
N LEU A 753 22.65 -6.81 -12.53
CA LEU A 753 23.60 -5.86 -13.15
C LEU A 753 24.63 -5.38 -12.11
N ILE A 754 24.19 -5.12 -10.87
CA ILE A 754 25.14 -4.73 -9.81
C ILE A 754 26.11 -5.87 -9.52
N THR A 755 25.61 -7.07 -9.28
CA THR A 755 26.45 -8.19 -8.83
C THR A 755 27.30 -8.81 -9.96
N ALA A 756 26.73 -9.01 -11.15
CA ALA A 756 27.36 -9.68 -12.28
C ALA A 756 28.15 -8.74 -13.21
N TYR A 757 27.82 -7.45 -13.26
CA TYR A 757 28.53 -6.46 -14.09
C TYR A 757 29.33 -5.47 -13.24
N ILE A 758 28.71 -4.70 -12.35
CA ILE A 758 29.38 -3.60 -11.65
C ILE A 758 30.46 -4.13 -10.68
N MET A 759 30.06 -5.04 -9.80
CA MET A 759 30.90 -5.62 -8.75
C MET A 759 31.88 -6.67 -9.27
N ASN A 760 31.68 -7.15 -10.50
CA ASN A 760 32.48 -8.22 -11.06
C ASN A 760 33.90 -7.72 -11.37
N PRO A 761 34.94 -8.29 -10.73
CA PRO A 761 36.32 -7.87 -10.97
C PRO A 761 36.83 -8.34 -12.34
N ASN A 762 36.21 -9.35 -12.96
CA ASN A 762 36.63 -9.92 -14.24
C ASN A 762 36.01 -9.15 -15.42
N GLU A 763 36.83 -8.42 -16.17
CA GLU A 763 36.41 -7.65 -17.34
C GLU A 763 35.76 -8.51 -18.44
N ASN A 764 36.27 -9.72 -18.70
CA ASN A 764 35.69 -10.60 -19.72
C ASN A 764 34.28 -11.05 -19.33
N ALA A 765 34.06 -11.34 -18.04
CA ALA A 765 32.73 -11.71 -17.55
C ALA A 765 31.75 -10.52 -17.62
N ARG A 766 32.25 -9.28 -17.50
CA ARG A 766 31.45 -8.06 -17.68
C ARG A 766 31.07 -7.87 -19.15
N GLU A 767 32.03 -8.02 -20.07
CA GLU A 767 31.73 -7.91 -21.51
C GLU A 767 30.78 -9.03 -21.97
N GLU A 768 30.96 -10.26 -21.48
CA GLU A 768 30.03 -11.37 -21.75
C GLU A 768 28.62 -11.04 -21.23
N TYR A 769 28.50 -10.46 -20.02
CA TYR A 769 27.21 -10.02 -19.50
C TYR A 769 26.59 -8.92 -20.37
N ARG A 770 27.40 -7.94 -20.77
CA ARG A 770 26.99 -6.84 -21.65
C ARG A 770 26.49 -7.34 -23.00
N GLU A 771 27.23 -8.24 -23.65
CA GLU A 771 26.83 -8.88 -24.91
C GLU A 771 25.54 -9.66 -24.74
N LYS A 772 25.36 -10.38 -23.63
CA LYS A 772 24.10 -11.06 -23.31
C LYS A 772 22.94 -10.07 -23.20
N VAL A 773 23.10 -8.93 -22.54
CA VAL A 773 22.07 -7.89 -22.46
C VAL A 773 21.74 -7.34 -23.85
N VAL A 774 22.75 -7.02 -24.66
CA VAL A 774 22.57 -6.48 -26.01
C VAL A 774 21.86 -7.47 -26.93
N ASN A 775 22.29 -8.74 -26.92
CA ASN A 775 21.65 -9.80 -27.69
C ASN A 775 20.22 -10.05 -27.21
N PHE A 776 19.99 -10.08 -25.89
CA PHE A 776 18.66 -10.23 -25.32
C PHE A 776 17.73 -9.09 -25.77
N ARG A 777 18.16 -7.82 -25.66
CA ARG A 777 17.36 -6.66 -26.11
C ARG A 777 16.99 -6.72 -27.58
N ARG A 778 17.89 -7.20 -28.43
CA ARG A 778 17.64 -7.37 -29.86
C ARG A 778 16.57 -8.44 -30.12
N ASP A 779 16.61 -9.53 -29.35
CA ASP A 779 15.89 -10.75 -29.69
C ASP A 779 14.56 -10.90 -28.91
N ILE A 780 14.42 -10.27 -27.73
CA ILE A 780 13.24 -10.37 -26.85
C ILE A 780 11.96 -9.77 -27.44
N HIS A 781 12.08 -8.88 -28.42
CA HIS A 781 10.90 -8.30 -29.09
C HIS A 781 10.35 -9.19 -30.19
N ARG A 782 11.15 -10.15 -30.67
CA ARG A 782 10.75 -11.06 -31.74
C ARG A 782 9.71 -12.04 -31.20
N ASN A 783 8.86 -12.56 -32.09
CA ASN A 783 7.89 -13.60 -31.73
C ASN A 783 8.56 -14.98 -31.56
N VAL A 784 9.45 -15.08 -30.58
CA VAL A 784 10.20 -16.27 -30.19
C VAL A 784 9.96 -16.53 -28.71
N PRO A 785 9.72 -17.78 -28.28
CA PRO A 785 9.52 -18.11 -26.87
C PRO A 785 10.69 -17.64 -26.00
N ILE A 786 10.41 -16.94 -24.91
CA ILE A 786 11.45 -16.30 -24.08
C ILE A 786 12.36 -17.32 -23.39
N LYS A 787 11.90 -18.56 -23.22
CA LYS A 787 12.72 -19.66 -22.67
C LYS A 787 13.99 -19.91 -23.49
N TYR A 788 13.96 -19.71 -24.80
CA TYR A 788 15.14 -19.88 -25.68
C TYR A 788 16.12 -18.70 -25.58
N LEU A 789 15.65 -17.56 -25.09
CA LEU A 789 16.46 -16.37 -24.85
C LEU A 789 17.11 -16.40 -23.46
N ALA A 790 16.72 -17.35 -22.61
CA ALA A 790 17.13 -17.49 -21.22
C ALA A 790 18.04 -18.71 -20.95
N GLU A 791 18.50 -19.42 -21.98
CA GLU A 791 19.37 -20.60 -21.82
C GLU A 791 20.74 -20.16 -21.24
N GLY A 792 20.92 -20.32 -19.92
CA GLY A 792 22.17 -19.98 -19.23
C GLY A 792 22.10 -20.06 -17.69
N PRO A 793 23.25 -19.94 -16.99
CA PRO A 793 23.31 -19.89 -15.53
C PRO A 793 22.63 -18.61 -15.02
N GLY A 794 21.47 -18.75 -14.37
CA GLY A 794 20.72 -17.62 -13.79
C GLY A 794 19.18 -17.76 -13.84
N GLY A 795 18.65 -18.64 -14.71
CA GLY A 795 17.24 -19.02 -14.72
C GLY A 795 16.24 -17.85 -14.77
N LEU A 796 15.18 -17.94 -13.96
CA LEU A 796 14.11 -16.94 -13.90
C LEU A 796 14.59 -15.56 -13.41
N ASP A 797 15.61 -15.52 -12.54
CA ASP A 797 16.13 -14.27 -12.00
C ASP A 797 16.84 -13.45 -13.07
N PHE A 798 17.71 -14.11 -13.86
CA PHE A 798 18.37 -13.46 -15.00
C PHE A 798 17.35 -12.97 -16.03
N LEU A 799 16.34 -13.79 -16.34
CA LEU A 799 15.29 -13.43 -17.28
C LEU A 799 14.49 -12.21 -16.79
N ALA A 800 14.13 -12.17 -15.50
CA ALA A 800 13.41 -11.04 -14.91
C ALA A 800 14.25 -9.75 -14.95
N ASP A 801 15.55 -9.86 -14.70
CA ASP A 801 16.48 -8.74 -14.82
C ASP A 801 16.58 -8.22 -16.26
N MET A 802 16.74 -9.12 -17.23
CA MET A 802 16.83 -8.74 -18.64
C MET A 802 15.53 -8.08 -19.14
N ILE A 803 14.37 -8.55 -18.67
CA ILE A 803 13.08 -7.91 -18.93
C ILE A 803 13.02 -6.53 -18.26
N ALA A 804 13.42 -6.37 -16.99
CA ALA A 804 13.42 -5.05 -16.35
C ALA A 804 14.35 -4.03 -17.04
N LEU A 805 15.47 -4.49 -17.60
CA LEU A 805 16.37 -3.67 -18.42
C LEU A 805 15.78 -3.29 -19.77
N THR A 806 14.82 -4.05 -20.29
CA THR A 806 14.27 -3.85 -21.64
C THR A 806 12.89 -3.20 -21.63
N PHE A 807 12.10 -3.47 -20.58
CA PHE A 807 10.73 -3.03 -20.34
C PHE A 807 10.72 -2.13 -19.09
N PRO A 808 11.13 -0.85 -19.21
CA PRO A 808 11.22 0.06 -18.09
C PRO A 808 9.88 0.21 -17.35
N SER A 809 9.96 0.65 -16.08
CA SER A 809 8.83 0.83 -15.16
C SER A 809 8.23 -0.46 -14.56
N THR A 810 8.81 -1.64 -14.85
CA THR A 810 8.34 -2.90 -14.25
C THR A 810 9.25 -3.33 -13.10
N ASN A 811 8.66 -3.64 -11.94
CA ASN A 811 9.40 -4.14 -10.77
C ASN A 811 9.86 -5.59 -11.01
N ILE A 812 11.12 -5.90 -10.70
CA ILE A 812 11.70 -7.24 -10.86
C ILE A 812 10.92 -8.34 -10.13
N ASN A 813 10.41 -8.07 -8.93
CA ASN A 813 9.64 -9.04 -8.17
C ASN A 813 8.29 -9.30 -8.83
N GLN A 814 7.66 -8.26 -9.38
CA GLN A 814 6.45 -8.38 -10.17
C GLN A 814 6.70 -9.20 -11.44
N ILE A 815 7.80 -8.93 -12.17
CA ILE A 815 8.17 -9.71 -13.36
C ILE A 815 8.29 -11.20 -13.01
N LYS A 816 8.97 -11.54 -11.91
CA LYS A 816 9.12 -12.93 -11.46
C LYS A 816 7.76 -13.57 -11.14
N ALA A 817 6.89 -12.85 -10.42
CA ALA A 817 5.56 -13.32 -10.09
C ALA A 817 4.71 -13.54 -11.35
N ASP A 818 4.75 -12.60 -12.30
CA ASP A 818 3.98 -12.64 -13.53
C ASP A 818 4.48 -13.71 -14.50
N LEU A 819 5.80 -13.86 -14.66
CA LEU A 819 6.41 -14.91 -15.47
C LEU A 819 6.06 -16.32 -14.99
N SER A 820 5.76 -16.50 -13.71
CA SER A 820 5.26 -17.79 -13.21
C SER A 820 3.83 -18.10 -13.69
N GLN A 821 3.08 -17.08 -14.11
CA GLN A 821 1.70 -17.17 -14.60
C GLN A 821 1.62 -17.19 -16.13
N LEU A 822 2.57 -16.53 -16.77
CA LEU A 822 2.61 -16.37 -18.22
C LEU A 822 3.20 -17.61 -18.87
N SER A 823 2.67 -17.92 -20.05
CA SER A 823 3.28 -18.87 -20.97
C SER A 823 3.55 -18.15 -22.29
N ASP A 824 4.61 -18.55 -22.98
CA ASP A 824 4.81 -18.12 -24.36
C ASP A 824 3.65 -18.66 -25.21
N GLN A 825 3.05 -17.80 -26.03
CA GLN A 825 1.93 -18.11 -26.91
C GLN A 825 2.27 -17.76 -28.37
N CYS A 826 3.56 -17.77 -28.72
CA CYS A 826 4.08 -17.33 -30.02
C CYS A 826 3.42 -18.03 -31.22
N GLU A 827 2.98 -19.27 -31.06
CA GLU A 827 2.28 -20.06 -32.07
C GLU A 827 0.93 -19.47 -32.48
N GLN A 828 0.28 -18.68 -31.61
CA GLN A 828 -1.06 -18.15 -31.88
C GLN A 828 -1.07 -17.01 -32.92
N VAL A 829 0.11 -16.47 -33.25
CA VAL A 829 0.31 -15.50 -34.34
C VAL A 829 1.19 -16.05 -35.46
N ALA A 830 1.47 -17.37 -35.47
CA ALA A 830 2.31 -18.00 -36.48
C ALA A 830 1.69 -17.97 -37.90
N ASN A 831 0.39 -17.69 -38.00
CA ASN A 831 -0.33 -17.48 -39.25
C ASN A 831 -0.13 -16.07 -39.85
N LEU A 832 0.45 -15.13 -39.09
CA LEU A 832 0.81 -13.82 -39.61
C LEU A 832 2.21 -13.87 -40.24
N GLN A 833 2.37 -13.21 -41.39
CA GLN A 833 3.66 -12.89 -41.97
C GLN A 833 4.30 -11.75 -41.17
N ILE A 834 5.24 -12.12 -40.27
CA ILE A 834 5.95 -11.19 -39.38
C ILE A 834 7.36 -10.91 -39.94
N ARG A 835 7.73 -9.64 -40.07
CA ARG A 835 9.09 -9.25 -40.48
C ARG A 835 10.10 -9.48 -39.34
N GLU A 836 11.23 -10.12 -39.66
CA GLU A 836 12.27 -10.41 -38.66
C GLU A 836 12.87 -9.13 -38.03
N GLN A 837 13.04 -8.08 -38.84
CA GLN A 837 13.57 -6.77 -38.42
C GLN A 837 12.48 -5.83 -37.88
N GLY A 838 11.26 -6.33 -37.69
CA GLY A 838 10.10 -5.54 -37.31
C GLY A 838 9.59 -4.62 -38.43
N TYR A 839 8.65 -3.77 -38.05
CA TYR A 839 8.00 -2.78 -38.92
C TYR A 839 8.52 -1.41 -38.54
N GLN A 840 9.39 -0.84 -39.38
CA GLN A 840 9.94 0.49 -39.13
C GLN A 840 8.88 1.54 -39.41
N GLY A 841 8.54 2.36 -38.42
CA GLY A 841 7.55 3.41 -38.58
C GLY A 841 8.06 4.51 -39.52
N GLN A 842 7.26 4.83 -40.53
CA GLN A 842 7.50 6.03 -41.32
C GLN A 842 6.75 7.21 -40.71
N ILE A 843 7.41 8.36 -40.67
CA ILE A 843 6.77 9.62 -40.33
C ILE A 843 6.14 10.12 -41.62
N VAL A 844 4.81 10.04 -41.72
CA VAL A 844 4.03 10.29 -42.94
C VAL A 844 3.77 11.78 -43.15
N SER A 845 3.80 12.60 -42.09
CA SER A 845 3.84 14.06 -42.21
C SER A 845 5.02 14.48 -43.11
N LYS A 846 4.69 15.17 -44.21
CA LYS A 846 5.49 15.29 -45.45
C LYS A 846 6.81 16.08 -45.36
N GLU A 847 7.30 16.48 -44.20
CA GLU A 847 8.36 17.49 -44.14
C GLU A 847 9.43 17.11 -43.11
N LYS A 848 10.34 16.25 -43.53
CA LYS A 848 11.66 16.11 -42.90
C LYS A 848 12.69 16.74 -43.81
N GLU A 849 13.35 17.77 -43.30
CA GLU A 849 14.57 18.26 -43.91
C GLU A 849 15.73 18.06 -42.92
N ALA A 850 16.83 17.50 -43.42
CA ALA A 850 18.05 17.41 -42.63
C ALA A 850 18.72 18.79 -42.67
N PHE A 851 18.94 19.38 -41.50
CA PHE A 851 19.58 20.68 -41.36
C PHE A 851 20.92 20.54 -40.66
N LEU A 852 21.78 21.54 -40.84
CA LEU A 852 22.93 21.70 -39.97
C LEU A 852 22.46 22.26 -38.62
N ARG A 853 22.91 21.63 -37.53
CA ARG A 853 22.73 22.10 -36.15
C ARG A 853 23.23 23.54 -36.00
N ASP A 854 24.35 23.84 -36.66
CA ASP A 854 24.93 25.18 -36.78
C ASP A 854 25.15 25.46 -38.27
N PRO A 855 24.39 26.39 -38.88
CA PRO A 855 24.52 26.74 -40.29
C PRO A 855 25.93 27.17 -40.72
N ASN A 856 26.76 27.64 -39.77
CA ASN A 856 28.13 28.08 -40.04
C ASN A 856 29.14 26.92 -40.04
N LYS A 857 28.79 25.77 -39.44
CA LYS A 857 29.65 24.60 -39.39
C LYS A 857 29.25 23.61 -40.49
N LYS A 858 29.78 23.85 -41.69
CA LYS A 858 29.56 22.97 -42.84
C LYS A 858 30.06 21.55 -42.58
N ILE A 859 29.42 20.58 -43.23
CA ILE A 859 29.93 19.22 -43.34
C ILE A 859 31.22 19.26 -44.17
N ASP A 860 32.24 18.56 -43.73
CA ASP A 860 33.51 18.44 -44.44
C ASP A 860 33.34 17.56 -45.68
N GLU A 861 33.38 18.19 -46.86
CA GLU A 861 33.31 17.49 -48.15
C GLU A 861 34.46 16.51 -48.35
N GLY A 862 35.62 16.73 -47.70
CA GLY A 862 36.73 15.79 -47.75
C GLY A 862 36.35 14.42 -47.18
N VAL A 863 35.58 14.39 -46.10
CA VAL A 863 35.10 13.15 -45.47
C VAL A 863 34.08 12.45 -46.37
N ILE A 864 33.11 13.20 -46.91
CA ILE A 864 32.09 12.66 -47.83
C ILE A 864 32.72 12.08 -49.09
N ASN A 865 33.65 12.82 -49.71
CA ASN A 865 34.33 12.38 -50.92
C ASN A 865 35.21 11.16 -50.64
N LEU A 866 35.89 11.11 -49.50
CA LEU A 866 36.69 9.94 -49.13
C LEU A 866 35.82 8.69 -48.96
N ILE A 867 34.68 8.79 -48.28
CA ILE A 867 33.71 7.69 -48.18
C ILE A 867 33.27 7.25 -49.58
N LYS A 868 32.86 8.19 -50.44
CA LYS A 868 32.43 7.89 -51.81
C LYS A 868 33.53 7.19 -52.61
N VAL A 869 34.77 7.64 -52.50
CA VAL A 869 35.92 7.01 -53.18
C VAL A 869 36.16 5.62 -52.63
N ILE A 870 36.09 5.38 -51.32
CA ILE A 870 36.21 4.03 -50.74
C ILE A 870 35.16 3.10 -51.33
N PHE A 871 33.93 3.55 -51.54
CA PHE A 871 32.83 2.76 -52.09
C PHE A 871 32.63 2.88 -53.60
N ALA A 872 33.50 3.57 -54.33
CA ALA A 872 33.33 3.76 -55.77
C ALA A 872 33.66 2.46 -56.54
N ASP A 873 32.69 1.99 -57.32
CA ASP A 873 32.76 0.74 -58.09
C ASP A 873 33.78 0.82 -59.26
N GLN A 874 34.15 2.03 -59.70
CA GLN A 874 35.08 2.23 -60.81
C GLN A 874 36.45 2.73 -60.33
N GLN A 875 37.46 1.88 -60.49
CA GLN A 875 38.86 2.26 -60.32
C GLN A 875 39.36 2.94 -61.60
N THR A 876 40.14 4.01 -61.46
CA THR A 876 40.70 4.67 -62.65
C THR A 876 41.65 3.72 -63.39
N PRO A 877 41.73 3.78 -64.74
CA PRO A 877 42.67 2.96 -65.50
C PRO A 877 44.12 3.10 -65.01
N GLU A 878 44.50 4.28 -64.52
CA GLU A 878 45.82 4.53 -63.94
C GLU A 878 46.04 3.82 -62.59
N TYR A 879 45.00 3.70 -61.76
CA TYR A 879 45.03 2.96 -60.50
C TYR A 879 45.20 1.45 -60.73
N LEU A 880 44.44 0.91 -61.69
CA LEU A 880 44.56 -0.50 -62.11
C LEU A 880 45.93 -0.79 -62.74
N ALA A 881 46.44 0.10 -63.60
CA ALA A 881 47.76 -0.05 -64.22
C ALA A 881 48.93 -0.06 -63.21
N LYS A 882 48.73 0.52 -62.02
CA LYS A 882 49.72 0.52 -60.93
C LYS A 882 49.64 -0.72 -60.03
N GLY A 883 48.68 -1.62 -60.24
CA GLY A 883 48.49 -2.86 -59.49
C GLY A 883 47.21 -2.93 -58.66
N GLY A 884 46.31 -1.94 -58.77
CA GLY A 884 44.98 -1.97 -58.15
C GLY A 884 44.97 -2.13 -56.63
N ASP A 885 43.81 -2.54 -56.09
CA ASP A 885 43.65 -2.79 -54.66
C ASP A 885 44.61 -3.87 -54.15
N GLU A 886 44.97 -4.86 -54.98
CA GLU A 886 45.89 -5.93 -54.63
C GLU A 886 47.25 -5.39 -54.17
N LYS A 887 47.89 -4.56 -55.00
CA LYS A 887 49.21 -4.01 -54.68
C LYS A 887 49.12 -2.91 -53.61
N PHE A 888 48.13 -2.01 -53.71
CA PHE A 888 48.04 -0.89 -52.78
C PHE A 888 47.62 -1.31 -51.37
N ALA A 889 46.79 -2.34 -51.20
CA ALA A 889 46.47 -2.88 -49.88
C ALA A 889 47.69 -3.55 -49.26
N ALA A 890 48.46 -4.33 -50.04
CA ALA A 890 49.71 -4.93 -49.57
C ALA A 890 50.75 -3.88 -49.17
N GLU A 891 50.93 -2.80 -49.96
CA GLU A 891 51.80 -1.68 -49.59
C GLU A 891 51.32 -0.95 -48.33
N GLY A 892 50.02 -0.72 -48.21
CA GLY A 892 49.40 -0.09 -47.05
C GLY A 892 49.59 -0.89 -45.77
N TRP A 893 49.31 -2.19 -45.82
CA TRP A 893 49.53 -3.10 -44.71
C TRP A 893 51.01 -3.27 -44.37
N ALA A 894 51.90 -3.36 -45.36
CA ALA A 894 53.34 -3.40 -45.12
C ALA A 894 53.80 -2.17 -44.34
N ARG A 895 53.31 -0.98 -44.70
CA ARG A 895 53.58 0.25 -43.96
C ARG A 895 52.97 0.22 -42.58
N LEU A 896 51.70 -0.18 -42.43
CA LEU A 896 51.07 -0.32 -41.12
C LEU A 896 51.88 -1.23 -40.21
N LEU A 897 52.32 -2.40 -40.68
CA LEU A 897 53.20 -3.30 -39.92
C LEU A 897 54.56 -2.67 -39.58
N VAL A 898 55.07 -1.78 -40.44
CA VAL A 898 56.35 -1.08 -40.23
C VAL A 898 56.21 0.12 -39.27
N GLU A 899 55.10 0.83 -39.32
CA GLU A 899 54.89 2.09 -38.60
C GLU A 899 54.12 1.90 -37.29
N ALA A 900 53.45 0.76 -37.13
CA ALA A 900 52.71 0.36 -35.93
C ALA A 900 53.55 0.52 -34.66
N GLY A 901 53.24 1.60 -33.94
CA GLY A 901 53.80 1.98 -32.65
C GLY A 901 54.78 3.15 -32.66
N ALA A 902 54.94 3.85 -33.79
CA ALA A 902 55.36 5.24 -33.77
C ALA A 902 54.14 6.16 -33.57
N THR A 903 54.26 7.15 -32.69
CA THR A 903 53.19 8.05 -32.20
C THR A 903 52.58 9.01 -33.24
N ASN A 904 52.88 8.87 -34.54
CA ASN A 904 52.42 9.79 -35.60
C ASN A 904 51.46 9.12 -36.60
N GLN A 905 50.32 8.64 -36.12
CA GLN A 905 49.25 8.05 -36.96
C GLN A 905 48.67 9.02 -38.01
N ASN A 906 48.91 10.33 -37.88
CA ASN A 906 48.40 11.34 -38.81
C ASN A 906 49.07 11.35 -40.20
N GLN A 907 50.23 10.68 -40.39
CA GLN A 907 50.94 10.73 -41.68
C GLN A 907 50.36 9.80 -42.77
N LEU A 908 49.63 8.75 -42.40
CA LEU A 908 49.12 7.76 -43.35
C LEU A 908 47.99 8.32 -44.25
N PHE A 909 47.12 9.15 -43.69
CA PHE A 909 46.02 9.79 -44.45
C PHE A 909 46.50 10.89 -45.39
N ASP A 910 47.60 11.57 -45.06
CA ASP A 910 48.05 12.76 -45.80
C ASP A 910 48.88 12.43 -47.05
N LYS A 911 49.61 11.30 -47.06
CA LYS A 911 50.56 10.96 -48.14
C LYS A 911 50.21 9.72 -48.93
N ASP A 912 49.34 8.85 -48.40
CA ASP A 912 49.15 7.48 -48.90
C ASP A 912 47.66 7.09 -48.97
N LEU A 913 46.84 8.03 -49.45
CA LEU A 913 45.39 7.87 -49.52
C LEU A 913 44.95 6.63 -50.33
N ASN A 914 45.65 6.31 -51.41
CA ASN A 914 45.37 5.14 -52.24
C ASN A 914 45.55 3.83 -51.46
N GLN A 915 46.57 3.74 -50.62
CA GLN A 915 46.81 2.59 -49.74
C GLN A 915 45.72 2.47 -48.68
N VAL A 916 45.28 3.59 -48.10
CA VAL A 916 44.17 3.62 -47.13
C VAL A 916 42.85 3.16 -47.76
N ILE A 917 42.55 3.63 -48.96
CA ILE A 917 41.37 3.22 -49.73
C ILE A 917 41.43 1.72 -50.01
N ALA A 918 42.56 1.22 -50.53
CA ALA A 918 42.73 -0.20 -50.84
C ALA A 918 42.59 -1.09 -49.61
N CYS A 919 43.24 -0.75 -48.49
CA CYS A 919 43.11 -1.50 -47.23
C CYS A 919 41.65 -1.53 -46.76
N SER A 920 40.95 -0.39 -46.83
CA SER A 920 39.53 -0.29 -46.44
C SER A 920 38.64 -1.17 -47.31
N ARG A 921 38.88 -1.14 -48.63
CA ARG A 921 38.12 -1.89 -49.63
C ARG A 921 38.26 -3.40 -49.47
N VAL A 922 39.50 -3.88 -49.42
CA VAL A 922 39.78 -5.31 -49.26
C VAL A 922 39.21 -5.83 -47.94
N SER A 923 39.31 -5.04 -46.87
CA SER A 923 38.79 -5.43 -45.56
C SER A 923 37.26 -5.43 -45.47
N LEU A 924 36.56 -4.77 -46.39
CA LEU A 924 35.08 -4.78 -46.45
C LEU A 924 34.53 -5.88 -47.39
N GLY A 925 35.39 -6.50 -48.20
CA GLY A 925 35.06 -7.62 -49.07
C GLY A 925 33.91 -7.36 -50.06
N ASP A 926 33.23 -8.45 -50.45
CA ASP A 926 32.20 -8.44 -51.50
C ASP A 926 30.98 -7.57 -51.19
N LYS A 927 30.74 -7.25 -49.91
CA LYS A 927 29.61 -6.38 -49.54
C LYS A 927 29.83 -4.92 -49.93
N MET A 928 31.05 -4.51 -50.29
CA MET A 928 31.33 -3.17 -50.81
C MET A 928 30.43 -2.81 -52.01
N ALA A 929 30.22 -3.74 -52.94
CA ALA A 929 29.40 -3.54 -54.13
C ALA A 929 27.92 -3.23 -53.79
N PHE A 930 27.37 -3.90 -52.77
CA PHE A 930 26.00 -3.65 -52.29
C PHE A 930 25.83 -2.23 -51.71
N PHE A 931 26.89 -1.64 -51.16
CA PHE A 931 26.85 -0.30 -50.61
C PHE A 931 27.23 0.78 -51.64
N ALA A 932 28.05 0.45 -52.64
CA ALA A 932 28.41 1.35 -53.74
C ALA A 932 27.17 1.91 -54.47
N GLU A 933 26.21 1.05 -54.79
CA GLU A 933 24.96 1.43 -55.48
C GLU A 933 24.15 2.46 -54.67
N LYS A 934 24.13 2.31 -53.33
CA LYS A 934 23.39 3.20 -52.42
C LYS A 934 24.09 4.54 -52.16
N MET A 935 25.40 4.62 -52.45
CA MET A 935 26.24 5.80 -52.17
C MET A 935 26.49 6.66 -53.41
N ALA A 936 26.08 6.20 -54.60
CA ALA A 936 26.23 6.89 -55.88
C ALA A 936 25.30 8.11 -56.07
N GLY A 937 24.43 8.40 -55.11
CA GLY A 937 23.48 9.53 -55.18
C GLY A 937 24.13 10.92 -55.09
N ASP A 938 23.39 11.93 -55.57
CA ASP A 938 23.78 13.34 -55.44
C ASP A 938 23.87 13.75 -53.96
N THR A 939 25.06 14.19 -53.53
CA THR A 939 25.31 14.68 -52.16
C THR A 939 25.29 16.20 -52.08
N SER A 940 24.66 16.91 -53.02
CA SER A 940 24.49 18.36 -52.96
C SER A 940 23.66 18.80 -51.75
N GLN A 941 22.71 17.96 -51.31
CA GLN A 941 21.82 18.22 -50.17
C GLN A 941 22.34 17.64 -48.84
N VAL A 942 22.04 18.32 -47.72
CA VAL A 942 22.38 17.86 -46.36
C VAL A 942 21.72 16.52 -46.04
N SER A 943 20.51 16.26 -46.54
CA SER A 943 19.78 15.00 -46.42
C SER A 943 20.55 13.82 -47.02
N ALA A 944 21.06 14.00 -48.25
CA ALA A 944 21.87 12.99 -48.91
C ALA A 944 23.22 12.74 -48.21
N LYS A 945 23.87 13.79 -47.69
CA LYS A 945 25.09 13.67 -46.87
C LYS A 945 24.82 12.91 -45.57
N ASN A 946 23.67 13.14 -44.92
CA ASN A 946 23.28 12.42 -43.72
C ASN A 946 23.16 10.91 -43.96
N THR A 947 22.52 10.52 -45.07
CA THR A 947 22.40 9.11 -45.48
C THR A 947 23.77 8.46 -45.66
N VAL A 948 24.69 9.14 -46.34
CA VAL A 948 26.08 8.67 -46.56
C VAL A 948 26.83 8.49 -45.23
N LEU A 949 26.74 9.46 -44.32
CA LEU A 949 27.42 9.42 -43.02
C LEU A 949 26.90 8.30 -42.11
N ASN A 950 25.57 8.14 -42.01
CA ASN A 950 24.98 7.10 -41.17
C ASN A 950 25.34 5.70 -41.68
N LYS A 951 25.35 5.51 -43.01
CA LYS A 951 25.74 4.22 -43.59
C LYS A 951 27.23 3.94 -43.40
N ALA A 952 28.09 4.95 -43.54
CA ALA A 952 29.51 4.82 -43.24
C ALA A 952 29.76 4.46 -41.77
N LYS A 953 28.98 5.03 -40.83
CA LYS A 953 29.09 4.74 -39.39
C LYS A 953 28.79 3.28 -39.07
N GLU A 954 27.75 2.71 -39.67
CA GLU A 954 27.40 1.29 -39.56
C GLU A 954 28.52 0.40 -40.12
N LEU A 955 29.01 0.73 -41.32
CA LEU A 955 29.99 -0.09 -42.04
C LEU A 955 31.37 -0.10 -41.41
N PHE A 956 31.89 1.08 -41.09
CA PHE A 956 33.17 1.22 -40.41
C PHE A 956 33.09 0.85 -38.94
N GLY A 957 31.90 0.55 -38.42
CA GLY A 957 31.65 0.13 -37.04
C GLY A 957 31.57 -1.38 -36.93
N ILE A 958 30.34 -1.87 -36.78
CA ILE A 958 30.00 -3.26 -36.48
C ILE A 958 30.44 -4.16 -37.64
N TYR A 959 30.06 -3.81 -38.87
CA TYR A 959 30.30 -4.67 -40.02
C TYR A 959 31.79 -4.96 -40.25
N TYR A 960 32.63 -3.93 -40.17
CA TYR A 960 34.07 -4.09 -40.32
C TYR A 960 34.65 -5.07 -39.30
N LYS A 961 34.33 -4.90 -38.01
CA LYS A 961 34.88 -5.75 -36.94
C LYS A 961 34.56 -7.23 -37.15
N ASP A 962 33.32 -7.52 -37.54
CA ASP A 962 32.84 -8.89 -37.66
C ASP A 962 33.35 -9.61 -38.92
N ASN A 963 33.71 -8.86 -39.97
CA ASN A 963 33.94 -9.45 -41.30
C ASN A 963 35.37 -9.22 -41.85
N ALA A 964 36.10 -8.22 -41.36
CA ALA A 964 37.40 -7.88 -41.91
C ALA A 964 38.44 -9.01 -41.86
N PRO A 965 38.58 -9.78 -40.75
CA PRO A 965 39.55 -10.87 -40.72
C PRO A 965 39.33 -11.90 -41.83
N ALA A 966 38.08 -12.33 -42.05
CA ALA A 966 37.74 -13.32 -43.07
C ALA A 966 37.89 -12.77 -44.50
N ALA A 967 37.53 -11.50 -44.73
CA ALA A 967 37.72 -10.84 -46.02
C ALA A 967 39.21 -10.71 -46.37
N ILE A 968 40.04 -10.29 -45.41
CA ILE A 968 41.49 -10.18 -45.57
C ILE A 968 42.12 -11.57 -45.75
N GLU A 969 41.67 -12.58 -45.00
CA GLU A 969 42.16 -13.96 -45.15
C GLU A 969 41.89 -14.50 -46.56
N THR A 970 40.67 -14.29 -47.07
CA THR A 970 40.29 -14.66 -48.44
C THR A 970 41.18 -13.96 -49.47
N PHE A 971 41.47 -12.67 -49.25
CA PHE A 971 42.38 -11.91 -50.09
C PHE A 971 43.81 -12.46 -50.04
N LEU A 972 44.37 -12.70 -48.85
CA LEU A 972 45.75 -13.17 -48.70
C LEU A 972 45.93 -14.60 -49.23
N THR A 973 44.90 -15.44 -49.11
CA THR A 973 44.88 -16.80 -49.67
C THR A 973 44.84 -16.79 -51.20
N SER A 974 44.14 -15.82 -51.81
CA SER A 974 44.14 -15.65 -53.26
C SER A 974 45.39 -14.94 -53.80
N HIS A 975 46.16 -14.27 -52.94
CA HIS A 975 47.34 -13.46 -53.28
C HIS A 975 48.56 -13.86 -52.40
N VAL A 976 48.98 -15.12 -52.55
CA VAL A 976 49.98 -15.75 -51.67
C VAL A 976 51.35 -15.05 -51.71
N GLU A 977 51.73 -14.44 -52.84
CA GLU A 977 52.99 -13.68 -52.94
C GLU A 977 52.99 -12.45 -52.01
N GLN A 978 51.86 -11.75 -51.93
CA GLN A 978 51.65 -10.60 -51.05
C GLN A 978 51.63 -11.06 -49.58
N ALA A 979 50.94 -12.17 -49.29
CA ALA A 979 50.93 -12.76 -47.96
C ALA A 979 52.34 -13.11 -47.48
N ASN A 980 53.15 -13.76 -48.33
CA ASN A 980 54.54 -14.09 -48.04
C ASN A 980 55.41 -12.85 -47.84
N SER A 981 55.22 -11.81 -48.66
CA SER A 981 55.92 -10.53 -48.52
C SER A 981 55.60 -9.85 -47.18
N LEU A 982 54.33 -9.83 -46.77
CA LEU A 982 53.89 -9.26 -45.49
C LEU A 982 54.40 -10.07 -44.30
N LEU A 983 54.38 -11.41 -44.38
CA LEU A 983 54.97 -12.28 -43.36
C LEU A 983 56.49 -12.06 -43.22
N ALA A 984 57.19 -11.81 -44.33
CA ALA A 984 58.64 -11.55 -44.30
C ALA A 984 59.00 -10.26 -43.53
N ILE A 985 58.09 -9.30 -43.45
CA ILE A 985 58.25 -8.06 -42.65
C ILE A 985 58.19 -8.35 -41.14
N LEU A 986 57.43 -9.37 -40.74
CA LEU A 986 57.17 -9.75 -39.34
C LEU A 986 58.30 -10.57 -38.70
N SER A 987 59.54 -10.07 -38.79
CA SER A 987 60.66 -10.65 -38.03
C SER A 987 60.34 -10.73 -36.52
N SER A 988 60.98 -11.66 -35.79
CA SER A 988 60.78 -11.79 -34.33
C SER A 988 61.02 -10.46 -33.58
N LYS A 989 61.99 -9.66 -34.06
CA LYS A 989 62.27 -8.30 -33.56
C LYS A 989 61.09 -7.35 -33.81
N ARG A 990 60.47 -7.40 -34.99
CA ARG A 990 59.31 -6.58 -35.33
C ARG A 990 58.09 -6.98 -34.50
N LEU A 991 57.80 -8.28 -34.38
CA LEU A 991 56.72 -8.79 -33.54
C LEU A 991 56.91 -8.36 -32.07
N GLY A 992 58.14 -8.39 -31.54
CA GLY A 992 58.45 -7.86 -30.20
C GLY A 992 58.25 -6.34 -30.06
N THR A 993 58.53 -5.59 -31.12
CA THR A 993 58.28 -4.14 -31.15
C THR A 993 56.79 -3.85 -31.15
N LEU A 994 56.00 -4.56 -31.96
CA LEU A 994 54.55 -4.44 -32.02
C LEU A 994 53.90 -4.76 -30.66
N GLU A 995 54.27 -5.90 -30.06
CA GLU A 995 53.79 -6.31 -28.73
C GLU A 995 54.09 -5.25 -27.66
N LYS A 996 55.32 -4.72 -27.63
CA LYS A 996 55.69 -3.65 -26.68
C LYS A 996 54.90 -2.36 -26.91
N ASN A 997 54.72 -1.95 -28.15
CA ASN A 997 54.01 -0.71 -28.48
C ASN A 997 52.52 -0.80 -28.13
N ILE A 998 51.94 -1.99 -28.26
CA ILE A 998 50.56 -2.27 -27.88
C ILE A 998 50.38 -2.40 -26.37
N ALA A 999 51.29 -3.10 -25.68
CA ALA A 999 51.25 -3.20 -24.22
C ALA A 999 51.32 -1.84 -23.52
N ASN A 1000 51.99 -0.85 -24.15
CA ASN A 1000 52.09 0.50 -23.61
C ASN A 1000 50.93 1.43 -24.03
N ASN A 1001 50.01 0.98 -24.88
CA ASN A 1001 48.89 1.81 -25.33
C ASN A 1001 47.75 1.81 -24.31
N LYS A 1002 47.68 2.85 -23.48
CA LYS A 1002 46.67 3.01 -22.42
C LYS A 1002 45.22 3.09 -22.94
N ALA A 1003 45.00 3.42 -24.21
CA ALA A 1003 43.66 3.57 -24.80
C ALA A 1003 43.11 2.29 -25.44
N MET A 1004 43.76 1.14 -25.21
CA MET A 1004 43.34 -0.17 -25.70
C MET A 1004 42.64 -0.95 -24.58
N SER A 1005 41.51 -1.59 -24.88
CA SER A 1005 40.85 -2.53 -23.96
C SER A 1005 41.77 -3.71 -23.66
N GLU A 1006 41.59 -4.36 -22.51
CA GLU A 1006 42.36 -5.56 -22.19
C GLU A 1006 42.04 -6.72 -23.14
N GLU A 1007 40.80 -6.80 -23.64
CA GLU A 1007 40.40 -7.80 -24.64
C GLU A 1007 41.20 -7.66 -25.94
N ASP A 1008 41.24 -6.46 -26.53
CA ASP A 1008 42.06 -6.16 -27.71
C ASP A 1008 43.54 -6.49 -27.45
N ARG A 1009 44.04 -6.26 -26.22
CA ARG A 1009 45.42 -6.59 -25.84
C ARG A 1009 45.66 -8.10 -25.77
N LEU A 1010 44.68 -8.87 -25.30
CA LEU A 1010 44.76 -10.33 -25.20
C LEU A 1010 44.65 -10.99 -26.57
N ASP A 1011 43.67 -10.60 -27.39
CA ASP A 1011 43.53 -11.06 -28.77
C ASP A 1011 44.80 -10.77 -29.57
N PHE A 1012 45.33 -9.55 -29.44
CA PHE A 1012 46.61 -9.18 -30.06
C PHE A 1012 47.78 -10.04 -29.58
N LYS A 1013 47.89 -10.32 -28.28
CA LYS A 1013 48.94 -11.19 -27.73
C LYS A 1013 48.84 -12.61 -28.28
N GLU A 1014 47.63 -13.14 -28.43
CA GLU A 1014 47.39 -14.45 -29.04
C GLU A 1014 47.87 -14.45 -30.50
N ILE A 1015 47.46 -13.45 -31.28
CA ILE A 1015 47.86 -13.28 -32.68
C ILE A 1015 49.40 -13.25 -32.81
N ILE A 1016 50.08 -12.45 -31.99
CA ILE A 1016 51.55 -12.33 -32.00
C ILE A 1016 52.22 -13.63 -31.56
N SER A 1017 51.69 -14.30 -30.53
CA SER A 1017 52.21 -15.59 -30.06
C SER A 1017 52.11 -16.66 -31.16
N GLY A 1018 50.96 -16.75 -31.82
CA GLY A 1018 50.74 -17.67 -32.94
C GLY A 1018 51.70 -17.39 -34.10
N LEU A 1019 51.90 -16.12 -34.47
CA LEU A 1019 52.84 -15.74 -35.53
C LEU A 1019 54.31 -16.04 -35.19
N ARG A 1020 54.69 -16.11 -33.91
CA ARG A 1020 56.05 -16.46 -33.47
C ARG A 1020 56.36 -17.95 -33.53
N GLN A 1021 55.34 -18.80 -33.44
CA GLN A 1021 55.55 -20.25 -33.47
C GLN A 1021 55.99 -20.65 -34.88
N SER A 1022 57.29 -20.91 -35.04
CA SER A 1022 57.94 -21.10 -36.35
C SER A 1022 57.38 -22.27 -37.16
N ASP A 1023 56.76 -23.24 -36.49
CA ASP A 1023 56.36 -24.54 -37.04
C ASP A 1023 54.87 -24.61 -37.42
N SER A 1024 54.14 -23.49 -37.34
CA SER A 1024 52.72 -23.42 -37.74
C SER A 1024 52.52 -23.58 -39.26
N ASN A 1025 51.43 -24.25 -39.64
CA ASN A 1025 50.99 -24.45 -41.03
C ASN A 1025 50.93 -23.09 -41.76
N PRO A 1026 51.47 -22.95 -43.00
CA PRO A 1026 51.35 -21.75 -43.81
C PRO A 1026 49.94 -21.12 -43.84
N GLU A 1027 48.89 -21.92 -43.91
CA GLU A 1027 47.50 -21.43 -43.89
C GLU A 1027 47.17 -20.73 -42.56
N GLN A 1028 47.55 -21.35 -41.44
CA GLN A 1028 47.34 -20.77 -40.11
C GLN A 1028 48.11 -19.45 -39.93
N LYS A 1029 49.30 -19.32 -40.52
CA LYS A 1029 50.06 -18.06 -40.53
C LYS A 1029 49.36 -16.98 -41.35
N ILE A 1030 48.68 -17.34 -42.44
CA ILE A 1030 47.87 -16.42 -43.23
C ILE A 1030 46.63 -15.97 -42.44
N THR A 1031 45.92 -16.87 -41.78
CA THR A 1031 44.78 -16.53 -40.90
C THR A 1031 45.19 -15.57 -39.79
N LEU A 1032 46.32 -15.85 -39.11
CA LEU A 1032 46.84 -14.98 -38.05
C LEU A 1032 47.33 -13.64 -38.59
N LEU A 1033 47.94 -13.61 -39.77
CA LEU A 1033 48.30 -12.37 -40.46
C LEU A 1033 47.04 -11.57 -40.80
N ALA A 1034 45.97 -12.19 -41.29
CA ALA A 1034 44.72 -11.52 -41.61
C ALA A 1034 44.09 -10.88 -40.37
N ARG A 1035 44.04 -11.60 -39.23
CA ARG A 1035 43.62 -11.05 -37.93
C ARG A 1035 44.48 -9.86 -37.51
N LEU A 1036 45.81 -9.97 -37.63
CA LEU A 1036 46.73 -8.87 -37.33
C LEU A 1036 46.46 -7.64 -38.21
N LEU A 1037 46.26 -7.82 -39.51
CA LEU A 1037 46.02 -6.73 -40.45
C LEU A 1037 44.65 -6.09 -40.26
N ALA A 1038 43.62 -6.87 -39.95
CA ALA A 1038 42.29 -6.37 -39.59
C ALA A 1038 42.37 -5.48 -38.35
N PHE A 1039 43.07 -5.95 -37.32
CA PHE A 1039 43.32 -5.20 -36.08
C PHE A 1039 44.09 -3.90 -36.34
N MET A 1040 45.17 -3.98 -37.13
CA MET A 1040 46.00 -2.82 -37.45
C MET A 1040 45.24 -1.77 -38.27
N THR A 1041 44.41 -2.21 -39.21
CA THR A 1041 43.56 -1.37 -40.05
C THR A 1041 42.45 -0.73 -39.21
N GLU A 1042 41.79 -1.47 -38.30
CA GLU A 1042 40.82 -0.91 -37.35
C GLU A 1042 41.44 0.25 -36.58
N ARG A 1043 42.60 0.05 -35.94
CA ARG A 1043 43.20 1.08 -35.09
C ARG A 1043 43.74 2.29 -35.85
N SER A 1044 44.27 2.06 -37.05
CA SER A 1044 45.05 3.08 -37.76
C SER A 1044 44.21 3.85 -38.78
N ILE A 1045 43.20 3.20 -39.37
CA ILE A 1045 42.36 3.78 -40.41
C ILE A 1045 40.97 4.13 -39.86
N PHE A 1046 40.33 3.26 -39.07
CA PHE A 1046 38.94 3.50 -38.64
C PHE A 1046 38.81 4.16 -37.25
N ALA A 1047 39.48 3.65 -36.23
CA ALA A 1047 39.27 3.99 -34.82
C ALA A 1047 40.32 4.94 -34.21
N GLY A 1048 41.40 5.26 -34.93
CA GLY A 1048 42.50 6.11 -34.44
C GLY A 1048 42.09 7.55 -34.09
N GLY A 1049 43.03 8.33 -33.53
CA GLY A 1049 42.77 9.72 -33.12
C GLY A 1049 42.25 10.64 -34.24
N ALA A 1050 42.60 10.31 -35.49
CA ALA A 1050 42.15 10.90 -36.74
C ALA A 1050 41.41 9.90 -37.66
N GLY A 1051 40.92 8.78 -37.12
CA GLY A 1051 40.31 7.69 -37.90
C GLY A 1051 38.95 8.04 -38.50
N LEU A 1052 38.57 7.31 -39.56
CA LEU A 1052 37.35 7.51 -40.32
C LEU A 1052 36.08 7.43 -39.48
N ARG A 1053 35.98 6.54 -38.49
CA ARG A 1053 34.79 6.41 -37.62
C ARG A 1053 34.56 7.67 -36.80
N LYS A 1054 35.64 8.27 -36.30
CA LYS A 1054 35.60 9.51 -35.53
C LYS A 1054 35.30 10.72 -36.42
N ALA A 1055 35.87 10.76 -37.62
CA ALA A 1055 35.56 11.78 -38.62
C ALA A 1055 34.07 11.72 -39.02
N VAL A 1056 33.57 10.53 -39.39
CA VAL A 1056 32.16 10.30 -39.72
C VAL A 1056 31.24 10.71 -38.57
N SER A 1057 31.54 10.28 -37.34
CA SER A 1057 30.70 10.61 -36.17
C SER A 1057 30.71 12.11 -35.85
N LYS A 1058 31.85 12.78 -36.00
CA LYS A 1058 31.96 14.23 -35.82
C LYS A 1058 31.12 14.99 -36.86
N GLU A 1059 31.12 14.53 -38.11
CA GLU A 1059 30.33 15.15 -39.18
C GLU A 1059 28.83 14.84 -39.04
N SER A 1060 28.44 13.62 -38.62
CA SER A 1060 27.03 13.27 -38.41
C SER A 1060 26.40 14.06 -37.26
N GLN A 1061 27.16 14.37 -36.21
CA GLN A 1061 26.72 15.20 -35.08
C GLN A 1061 26.42 16.66 -35.45
N LYS A 1062 26.85 17.11 -36.64
CA LYS A 1062 26.49 18.44 -37.16
C LYS A 1062 25.10 18.47 -37.77
N ILE A 1063 24.45 17.33 -37.97
CA ILE A 1063 23.16 17.23 -38.66
C ILE A 1063 22.06 17.02 -37.63
N VAL A 1064 20.95 17.73 -37.80
CA VAL A 1064 19.71 17.58 -37.04
C VAL A 1064 18.56 17.37 -38.01
N LEU A 1065 17.63 16.49 -37.65
CA LEU A 1065 16.38 16.37 -38.41
C LEU A 1065 15.42 17.42 -37.87
N LYS A 1066 14.77 18.20 -38.74
CA LYS A 1066 13.69 19.09 -38.31
C LYS A 1066 12.38 18.75 -38.98
N ASP A 1067 11.28 19.00 -38.26
CA ASP A 1067 9.93 18.95 -38.80
C ASP A 1067 9.57 20.23 -39.60
N LYS A 1068 8.33 20.29 -40.11
CA LYS A 1068 7.74 21.45 -40.81
C LYS A 1068 7.79 22.76 -40.02
N ASP A 1069 7.77 22.67 -38.70
CA ASP A 1069 7.74 23.81 -37.78
C ASP A 1069 9.18 24.21 -37.36
N GLY A 1070 10.19 23.54 -37.91
CA GLY A 1070 11.60 23.79 -37.67
C GLY A 1070 12.12 23.24 -36.33
N GLN A 1071 11.34 22.38 -35.65
CA GLN A 1071 11.73 21.75 -34.39
C GLN A 1071 12.62 20.53 -34.63
N GLU A 1072 13.68 20.39 -33.84
CA GLU A 1072 14.60 19.25 -33.92
C GLU A 1072 13.89 17.96 -33.47
N ILE A 1073 13.81 16.98 -34.36
CA ILE A 1073 13.28 15.65 -34.09
C ILE A 1073 14.42 14.81 -33.49
N ASP A 1074 14.26 14.39 -32.24
CA ASP A 1074 15.16 13.44 -31.60
C ASP A 1074 15.19 12.12 -32.38
N PRO A 1075 16.36 11.62 -32.85
CA PRO A 1075 16.49 10.32 -33.49
C PRO A 1075 15.92 9.15 -32.68
N ASN A 1076 15.87 9.26 -31.35
CA ASN A 1076 15.25 8.26 -30.48
C ASN A 1076 13.73 8.16 -30.66
N LEU A 1077 13.09 9.14 -31.32
CA LEU A 1077 11.66 9.12 -31.69
C LEU A 1077 11.35 8.19 -32.86
N ILE A 1078 12.35 7.64 -33.55
CA ILE A 1078 12.15 6.66 -34.61
C ILE A 1078 11.92 5.29 -33.98
N MET A 1079 10.72 4.75 -34.15
CA MET A 1079 10.29 3.50 -33.54
C MET A 1079 10.26 2.35 -34.56
N THR A 1080 10.50 1.14 -34.07
CA THR A 1080 10.23 -0.10 -34.77
C THR A 1080 9.18 -0.90 -34.00
N GLY A 1081 8.14 -1.35 -34.70
CA GLY A 1081 7.09 -2.19 -34.13
C GLY A 1081 7.41 -3.67 -34.32
N TYR A 1082 7.38 -4.47 -33.26
CA TYR A 1082 7.54 -5.92 -33.34
C TYR A 1082 6.26 -6.62 -32.91
N ILE A 1083 5.69 -7.43 -33.80
CA ILE A 1083 4.59 -8.34 -33.44
C ILE A 1083 5.16 -9.45 -32.57
N SER A 1084 4.61 -9.63 -31.37
CA SER A 1084 5.00 -10.73 -30.50
C SER A 1084 3.87 -11.14 -29.56
N LYS A 1085 3.91 -12.43 -29.21
CA LYS A 1085 3.10 -13.04 -28.15
C LYS A 1085 3.94 -13.91 -27.22
N ASN A 1086 5.23 -13.60 -27.15
CA ASN A 1086 6.09 -14.15 -26.11
C ASN A 1086 5.69 -13.58 -24.74
N ALA A 1087 6.05 -14.27 -23.67
CA ALA A 1087 5.63 -13.87 -22.33
C ALA A 1087 6.21 -12.49 -21.91
N ALA A 1088 7.35 -12.07 -22.44
CA ALA A 1088 7.91 -10.75 -22.14
C ALA A 1088 7.08 -9.58 -22.70
N SER A 1089 6.36 -9.79 -23.82
CA SER A 1089 5.51 -8.76 -24.43
C SER A 1089 4.36 -8.30 -23.54
N PHE A 1090 3.98 -9.11 -22.54
CA PHE A 1090 3.04 -8.73 -21.49
C PHE A 1090 3.45 -7.44 -20.77
N PHE A 1091 4.75 -7.29 -20.50
CA PHE A 1091 5.30 -6.15 -19.74
C PHE A 1091 5.37 -4.86 -20.55
N ALA A 1092 5.21 -4.89 -21.88
CA ALA A 1092 5.17 -3.67 -22.70
C ALA A 1092 4.02 -2.74 -22.30
N LYS A 1093 2.93 -3.28 -21.76
CA LYS A 1093 1.81 -2.49 -21.21
C LYS A 1093 2.21 -1.68 -19.97
N ASN A 1094 3.03 -2.26 -19.08
CA ASN A 1094 3.56 -1.55 -17.90
C ASN A 1094 4.46 -0.39 -18.33
N THR A 1095 5.34 -0.64 -19.30
CA THR A 1095 6.19 0.42 -19.88
C THR A 1095 5.40 1.53 -20.54
N ALA A 1096 4.26 1.19 -21.15
CA ALA A 1096 3.31 2.14 -21.71
C ALA A 1096 2.42 2.83 -20.65
N GLY A 1097 2.54 2.50 -19.36
CA GLY A 1097 1.74 3.09 -18.28
C GLY A 1097 0.25 2.71 -18.33
N VAL A 1098 -0.08 1.54 -18.91
CA VAL A 1098 -1.47 1.14 -19.15
C VAL A 1098 -2.02 0.40 -17.94
N CYS A 1099 -3.16 0.84 -17.39
CA CYS A 1099 -3.80 0.25 -16.21
C CYS A 1099 -4.28 -1.22 -16.37
N THR A 1100 -4.28 -1.75 -17.60
CA THR A 1100 -4.60 -3.16 -17.91
C THR A 1100 -3.36 -4.05 -18.01
N ALA A 1101 -2.21 -3.57 -17.54
CA ALA A 1101 -0.98 -4.32 -17.62
C ALA A 1101 -0.98 -5.64 -16.82
N GLY A 1102 -1.86 -5.79 -15.82
CA GLY A 1102 -2.08 -7.06 -15.10
C GLY A 1102 -3.15 -7.99 -15.69
N ASP A 1103 -3.71 -7.70 -16.88
CA ASP A 1103 -4.80 -8.49 -17.47
C ASP A 1103 -4.27 -9.74 -18.20
N PHE A 1104 -4.09 -10.83 -17.44
CA PHE A 1104 -3.68 -12.14 -17.95
C PHE A 1104 -4.72 -12.77 -18.89
N GLU A 1105 -6.02 -12.55 -18.63
CA GLU A 1105 -7.12 -13.08 -19.44
C GLU A 1105 -6.99 -12.56 -20.88
N LEU A 1106 -6.80 -11.25 -21.02
CA LEU A 1106 -6.55 -10.61 -22.30
C LEU A 1106 -5.26 -11.10 -22.97
N SER A 1107 -4.18 -11.30 -22.22
CA SER A 1107 -2.90 -11.80 -22.76
C SER A 1107 -3.04 -13.21 -23.36
N ASN A 1108 -3.86 -14.06 -22.74
CA ASN A 1108 -4.04 -15.46 -23.13
C ASN A 1108 -5.06 -15.67 -24.27
N ARG A 1109 -5.77 -14.62 -24.69
CA ARG A 1109 -6.74 -14.71 -25.79
C ARG A 1109 -6.07 -15.10 -27.10
N PRO A 1110 -6.51 -16.17 -27.81
CA PRO A 1110 -5.85 -16.66 -29.01
C PRO A 1110 -5.87 -15.69 -30.19
N ASP A 1111 -6.86 -14.82 -30.24
CA ASP A 1111 -7.05 -13.82 -31.29
C ASP A 1111 -6.30 -12.50 -31.04
N HIS A 1112 -5.68 -12.32 -29.87
CA HIS A 1112 -5.01 -11.09 -29.46
C HIS A 1112 -3.48 -11.18 -29.60
N PHE A 1113 -2.81 -10.05 -29.88
CA PHE A 1113 -1.35 -9.96 -29.91
C PHE A 1113 -0.85 -8.54 -29.61
N HIS A 1114 0.46 -8.44 -29.34
CA HIS A 1114 1.12 -7.17 -29.07
C HIS A 1114 1.97 -6.71 -30.25
N VAL A 1115 2.00 -5.40 -30.48
CA VAL A 1115 3.04 -4.73 -31.25
C VAL A 1115 3.87 -3.92 -30.27
N ASN A 1116 5.06 -4.41 -29.92
CA ASN A 1116 5.99 -3.71 -29.03
C ASN A 1116 6.66 -2.60 -29.83
N LEU A 1117 6.54 -1.35 -29.36
CA LEU A 1117 7.17 -0.20 -29.98
C LEU A 1117 8.54 -0.01 -29.36
N VAL A 1118 9.60 -0.05 -30.16
CA VAL A 1118 10.99 -0.13 -29.67
C VAL A 1118 11.83 0.97 -30.31
N ASN A 1119 12.71 1.60 -29.53
CA ASN A 1119 13.68 2.58 -30.04
C ASN A 1119 14.87 1.90 -30.75
N GLN A 1120 15.85 2.69 -31.20
CA GLN A 1120 17.06 2.17 -31.87
C GLN A 1120 17.96 1.33 -30.94
N GLU A 1121 17.81 1.47 -29.63
CA GLU A 1121 18.60 0.77 -28.60
C GLU A 1121 17.94 -0.54 -28.14
N GLY A 1122 16.77 -0.89 -28.68
CA GLY A 1122 16.04 -2.08 -28.27
C GLY A 1122 15.20 -1.89 -27.00
N ILE A 1123 14.97 -0.65 -26.55
CA ILE A 1123 14.13 -0.34 -25.37
C ILE A 1123 12.69 -0.16 -25.80
N VAL A 1124 11.76 -0.77 -25.07
CA VAL A 1124 10.32 -0.58 -25.33
C VAL A 1124 9.90 0.83 -24.95
N LEU A 1125 9.30 1.54 -25.90
CA LEU A 1125 8.73 2.87 -25.76
C LEU A 1125 7.20 2.85 -25.76
N GLY A 1126 6.57 1.69 -25.93
CA GLY A 1126 5.11 1.60 -25.95
C GLY A 1126 4.59 0.29 -26.49
N ASN A 1127 3.27 0.24 -26.66
CA ASN A 1127 2.56 -0.94 -27.14
C ASN A 1127 1.38 -0.54 -28.02
N ILE A 1128 1.06 -1.38 -29.01
CA ILE A 1128 -0.24 -1.41 -29.69
C ILE A 1128 -0.82 -2.80 -29.47
N GLN A 1129 -2.13 -2.89 -29.22
CA GLN A 1129 -2.84 -4.16 -29.09
C GLN A 1129 -3.55 -4.48 -30.41
N GLY A 1130 -3.27 -5.65 -30.96
CA GLY A 1130 -3.87 -6.16 -32.19
C GLY A 1130 -4.81 -7.33 -31.92
N TYR A 1131 -5.84 -7.46 -32.75
CA TYR A 1131 -6.71 -8.63 -32.81
C TYR A 1131 -6.87 -9.12 -34.24
N GLN A 1132 -6.84 -10.44 -34.42
CA GLN A 1132 -7.17 -11.11 -35.67
C GLN A 1132 -8.58 -11.69 -35.60
N PHE A 1133 -9.38 -11.45 -36.62
CA PHE A 1133 -10.71 -12.05 -36.72
C PHE A 1133 -11.14 -12.17 -38.17
N VAL A 1134 -12.32 -12.76 -38.41
CA VAL A 1134 -12.90 -12.89 -39.74
C VAL A 1134 -14.16 -12.02 -39.81
N LYS A 1135 -14.21 -11.13 -40.79
CA LYS A 1135 -15.38 -10.31 -41.11
C LYS A 1135 -15.76 -10.54 -42.56
N ASP A 1136 -17.04 -10.87 -42.80
CA ASP A 1136 -17.57 -11.15 -44.14
C ASP A 1136 -16.79 -12.23 -44.92
N GLY A 1137 -16.27 -13.23 -44.20
CA GLY A 1137 -15.46 -14.32 -44.75
C GLY A 1137 -14.03 -13.91 -45.15
N GLN A 1138 -13.61 -12.67 -44.87
CA GLN A 1138 -12.26 -12.16 -45.12
C GLN A 1138 -11.51 -11.97 -43.80
N PRO A 1139 -10.18 -12.20 -43.78
CA PRO A 1139 -9.34 -11.84 -42.65
C PRO A 1139 -9.42 -10.33 -42.37
N ALA A 1140 -9.48 -9.97 -41.10
CA ALA A 1140 -9.56 -8.59 -40.64
C ALA A 1140 -8.70 -8.40 -39.38
N LEU A 1141 -8.25 -7.16 -39.17
CA LEU A 1141 -7.49 -6.75 -37.99
C LEU A 1141 -8.21 -5.63 -37.24
N ILE A 1142 -8.18 -5.69 -35.91
CA ILE A 1142 -8.49 -4.54 -35.04
C ILE A 1142 -7.20 -4.12 -34.35
N PHE A 1143 -6.86 -2.84 -34.40
CA PHE A 1143 -5.82 -2.27 -33.57
C PHE A 1143 -6.43 -1.30 -32.56
N ARG A 1144 -5.96 -1.37 -31.32
CA ARG A 1144 -6.36 -0.47 -30.23
C ARG A 1144 -5.18 -0.20 -29.31
N GLY A 1145 -5.39 0.70 -28.37
CA GLY A 1145 -4.44 0.96 -27.30
C GLY A 1145 -3.10 1.39 -27.88
N PHE A 1146 -3.13 2.39 -28.76
CA PHE A 1146 -1.95 3.05 -29.31
C PHE A 1146 -1.28 3.84 -28.19
N ASN A 1147 -0.44 3.16 -27.42
CA ASN A 1147 0.05 3.61 -26.13
C ASN A 1147 1.58 3.71 -26.15
N PRO A 1148 2.16 4.80 -26.68
CA PRO A 1148 3.56 5.17 -26.39
C PRO A 1148 3.78 5.38 -24.88
N SER A 1149 4.99 5.64 -24.40
CA SER A 1149 5.35 5.84 -22.97
C SER A 1149 5.35 7.32 -22.56
N ASP A 1150 4.98 7.64 -21.31
CA ASP A 1150 4.61 9.02 -20.87
C ASP A 1150 5.86 9.88 -20.83
N SER A 1151 6.96 9.23 -20.51
CA SER A 1151 8.31 9.77 -20.57
C SER A 1151 8.73 10.22 -21.98
N PHE A 1152 8.00 9.80 -23.01
CA PHE A 1152 8.40 9.96 -24.40
C PHE A 1152 7.41 10.76 -25.25
N VAL A 1153 6.14 10.84 -24.83
CA VAL A 1153 5.12 11.66 -25.50
C VAL A 1153 5.19 13.09 -25.00
N SER A 1154 5.20 14.04 -25.93
CA SER A 1154 5.02 15.46 -25.68
C SER A 1154 4.12 16.05 -26.77
N SER A 1155 3.57 17.24 -26.49
CA SER A 1155 2.79 18.00 -27.46
C SER A 1155 3.50 18.22 -28.80
N ALA A 1156 4.83 18.35 -28.76
CA ALA A 1156 5.67 18.54 -29.94
C ALA A 1156 5.86 17.27 -30.79
N ASN A 1157 5.75 16.07 -30.20
CA ASN A 1157 6.09 14.81 -30.89
C ASN A 1157 4.93 13.82 -31.02
N ALA A 1158 3.77 14.07 -30.40
CA ALA A 1158 2.65 13.14 -30.39
C ALA A 1158 2.15 12.77 -31.80
N GLU A 1159 2.01 13.74 -32.71
CA GLU A 1159 1.59 13.50 -34.10
C GLU A 1159 2.59 12.59 -34.84
N ILE A 1160 3.89 12.81 -34.61
CA ILE A 1160 4.99 12.03 -35.19
C ILE A 1160 4.96 10.57 -34.71
N LEU A 1161 4.70 10.36 -33.42
CA LEU A 1161 4.59 9.01 -32.85
C LEU A 1161 3.36 8.28 -33.41
N CYS A 1162 2.22 8.98 -33.54
CA CYS A 1162 1.00 8.43 -34.10
C CYS A 1162 1.14 8.05 -35.58
N ASP A 1163 1.76 8.90 -36.39
CA ASP A 1163 2.06 8.60 -37.81
C ASP A 1163 2.82 7.28 -37.95
N GLN A 1164 3.88 7.12 -37.16
CA GLN A 1164 4.71 5.92 -37.18
C GLN A 1164 3.92 4.67 -36.78
N MET A 1165 3.12 4.76 -35.72
CA MET A 1165 2.30 3.63 -35.26
C MET A 1165 1.24 3.22 -36.29
N VAL A 1166 0.58 4.20 -36.93
CA VAL A 1166 -0.40 3.93 -37.99
C VAL A 1166 0.28 3.33 -39.22
N ASP A 1167 1.45 3.83 -39.61
CA ASP A 1167 2.21 3.30 -40.72
C ASP A 1167 2.64 1.85 -40.48
N MET A 1168 3.09 1.51 -39.26
CA MET A 1168 3.37 0.11 -38.87
C MET A 1168 2.14 -0.78 -39.04
N VAL A 1169 0.97 -0.33 -38.57
CA VAL A 1169 -0.31 -1.05 -38.73
C VAL A 1169 -0.64 -1.30 -40.21
N LYS A 1170 -0.41 -0.31 -41.08
CA LYS A 1170 -0.61 -0.46 -42.53
C LYS A 1170 0.36 -1.46 -43.15
N GLN A 1171 1.63 -1.43 -42.75
CA GLN A 1171 2.63 -2.39 -43.22
C GLN A 1171 2.28 -3.82 -42.79
N ILE A 1172 1.83 -4.01 -41.54
CA ILE A 1172 1.37 -5.31 -41.03
C ILE A 1172 0.20 -5.83 -41.89
N ALA A 1173 -0.79 -4.97 -42.15
CA ALA A 1173 -1.95 -5.35 -42.96
C ALA A 1173 -1.57 -5.69 -44.41
N ALA A 1174 -0.68 -4.91 -45.02
CA ALA A 1174 -0.20 -5.13 -46.38
C ALA A 1174 0.56 -6.45 -46.52
N ASP A 1175 1.50 -6.74 -45.61
CA ASP A 1175 2.29 -8.00 -45.63
C ASP A 1175 1.39 -9.24 -45.47
N ASN A 1176 0.24 -9.09 -44.81
CA ASN A 1176 -0.71 -10.17 -44.54
C ASN A 1176 -1.88 -10.20 -45.53
N ASN A 1177 -1.87 -9.36 -46.58
CA ASN A 1177 -2.97 -9.21 -47.54
C ASN A 1177 -4.33 -8.90 -46.89
N ILE A 1178 -4.33 -8.18 -45.77
CA ILE A 1178 -5.54 -7.81 -45.02
C ILE A 1178 -5.99 -6.41 -45.46
N THR A 1179 -7.17 -6.34 -46.08
CA THR A 1179 -7.76 -5.07 -46.55
C THR A 1179 -8.70 -4.42 -45.54
N GLN A 1180 -9.04 -5.15 -44.47
CA GLN A 1180 -9.97 -4.72 -43.44
C GLN A 1180 -9.25 -4.48 -42.12
N VAL A 1181 -8.86 -3.23 -41.88
CA VAL A 1181 -8.21 -2.80 -40.65
C VAL A 1181 -9.09 -1.79 -39.93
N PHE A 1182 -9.38 -2.05 -38.66
CA PHE A 1182 -10.30 -1.27 -37.86
C PHE A 1182 -9.64 -0.72 -36.59
N ILE A 1183 -10.10 0.45 -36.14
CA ILE A 1183 -9.82 0.98 -34.80
C ILE A 1183 -11.16 1.22 -34.08
N PRO A 1184 -11.28 0.86 -32.79
CA PRO A 1184 -12.51 1.13 -32.05
C PRO A 1184 -12.69 2.63 -31.80
N LEU A 1185 -13.95 3.07 -31.67
CA LEU A 1185 -14.26 4.39 -31.14
C LEU A 1185 -13.70 4.52 -29.72
N GLN A 1186 -13.01 5.62 -29.43
CA GLN A 1186 -12.59 5.89 -28.06
C GLN A 1186 -13.79 6.29 -27.22
N THR A 1187 -13.88 5.67 -26.05
CA THR A 1187 -14.88 5.99 -25.03
C THR A 1187 -14.15 6.26 -23.71
N THR A 1188 -14.87 6.62 -22.66
CA THR A 1188 -14.31 6.76 -21.31
C THR A 1188 -13.82 5.43 -20.72
N TRP A 1189 -14.06 4.31 -21.39
CA TRP A 1189 -13.57 3.00 -20.96
C TRP A 1189 -12.06 2.87 -21.22
N HIS A 1190 -11.25 2.96 -20.16
CA HIS A 1190 -9.78 2.93 -20.20
C HIS A 1190 -9.11 1.86 -21.08
N PRO A 1191 -9.66 0.64 -21.26
CA PRO A 1191 -9.10 -0.33 -22.20
C PRO A 1191 -9.21 0.10 -23.68
N LEU A 1192 -10.16 0.98 -24.03
CA LEU A 1192 -10.37 1.50 -25.39
C LEU A 1192 -9.73 2.85 -25.63
N THR A 1193 -9.32 3.54 -24.57
CA THR A 1193 -8.62 4.80 -24.71
C THR A 1193 -7.24 4.53 -25.28
N ASN A 1194 -6.95 5.14 -26.43
CA ASN A 1194 -5.56 5.46 -26.71
C ASN A 1194 -5.14 6.47 -25.64
N ARG A 1195 -3.93 6.33 -25.13
CA ARG A 1195 -3.47 6.95 -23.87
C ARG A 1195 -4.17 8.26 -23.48
N VAL A 1196 -4.76 8.25 -22.28
CA VAL A 1196 -5.36 9.40 -21.61
C VAL A 1196 -4.29 10.09 -20.77
N GLY A 1197 -3.89 11.30 -21.14
CA GLY A 1197 -2.92 12.09 -20.38
C GLY A 1197 -2.64 13.47 -20.96
N LEU A 1198 -2.73 13.64 -22.28
CA LEU A 1198 -2.46 14.93 -22.94
C LEU A 1198 -3.44 15.32 -24.06
N GLY A 1199 -4.51 14.57 -24.32
CA GLY A 1199 -5.44 14.84 -25.42
C GLY A 1199 -4.86 14.56 -26.81
N GLU A 1200 -3.57 14.84 -27.04
CA GLU A 1200 -2.92 14.87 -28.36
C GLU A 1200 -2.99 13.56 -29.16
N VAL A 1201 -2.80 12.39 -28.52
CA VAL A 1201 -2.92 11.08 -29.20
C VAL A 1201 -4.38 10.81 -29.56
N ALA A 1202 -5.31 11.02 -28.62
CA ALA A 1202 -6.74 10.84 -28.87
C ALA A 1202 -7.25 11.80 -29.95
N ASP A 1203 -6.81 13.06 -29.90
CA ASP A 1203 -7.11 14.13 -30.85
C ASP A 1203 -6.59 13.80 -32.24
N TYR A 1204 -5.38 13.23 -32.35
CA TYR A 1204 -4.86 12.75 -33.62
C TYR A 1204 -5.80 11.71 -34.24
N PHE A 1205 -6.23 10.70 -33.47
CA PHE A 1205 -7.13 9.66 -33.98
C PHE A 1205 -8.53 10.20 -34.31
N ALA A 1206 -9.06 11.10 -33.47
CA ALA A 1206 -10.33 11.77 -33.70
C ALA A 1206 -10.31 12.60 -34.99
N LYS A 1207 -9.27 13.40 -35.20
CA LYS A 1207 -9.09 14.26 -36.37
C LYS A 1207 -8.90 13.47 -37.68
N ASN A 1208 -8.13 12.37 -37.63
CA ASN A 1208 -7.69 11.68 -38.83
C ASN A 1208 -8.55 10.45 -39.22
N PHE A 1209 -9.20 9.80 -38.25
CA PHE A 1209 -9.87 8.51 -38.48
C PHE A 1209 -11.33 8.43 -38.05
N TYR A 1210 -11.77 9.14 -36.99
CA TYR A 1210 -13.15 9.08 -36.50
C TYR A 1210 -14.11 9.93 -37.35
N ARG A 1211 -14.21 9.59 -38.64
CA ARG A 1211 -15.08 10.26 -39.61
C ARG A 1211 -16.26 9.36 -39.96
N PRO A 1212 -17.49 9.91 -40.11
CA PRO A 1212 -18.68 9.11 -40.40
C PRO A 1212 -18.54 8.20 -41.63
N GLU A 1213 -17.83 8.64 -42.67
CA GLU A 1213 -17.61 7.85 -43.89
C GLU A 1213 -16.68 6.64 -43.71
N LYS A 1214 -15.95 6.56 -42.60
CA LYS A 1214 -15.10 5.42 -42.23
C LYS A 1214 -15.74 4.53 -41.17
N ALA A 1215 -16.91 4.91 -40.65
CA ALA A 1215 -17.57 4.23 -39.55
C ALA A 1215 -18.16 2.88 -40.00
N GLU A 1216 -17.98 1.87 -39.16
CA GLU A 1216 -18.33 0.47 -39.38
C GLU A 1216 -18.89 -0.09 -38.08
N ASN A 1217 -20.07 -0.72 -38.14
CA ASN A 1217 -20.75 -1.23 -36.94
C ASN A 1217 -20.75 -2.76 -36.94
N PHE A 1218 -20.09 -3.36 -35.96
CA PHE A 1218 -20.13 -4.80 -35.70
C PHE A 1218 -19.75 -5.08 -34.25
N SER A 1219 -20.31 -6.15 -33.69
CA SER A 1219 -20.02 -6.53 -32.30
C SER A 1219 -18.71 -7.30 -32.20
N PHE A 1220 -17.81 -6.84 -31.33
CA PHE A 1220 -16.57 -7.52 -31.00
C PHE A 1220 -16.38 -7.54 -29.48
N GLU A 1221 -16.27 -8.74 -28.91
CA GLU A 1221 -16.07 -8.92 -27.47
C GLU A 1221 -14.57 -8.84 -27.17
N ILE A 1222 -14.15 -7.82 -26.40
CA ILE A 1222 -12.75 -7.64 -25.99
C ILE A 1222 -12.43 -8.38 -24.69
N ARG A 1223 -13.42 -8.53 -23.81
CA ARG A 1223 -13.36 -9.28 -22.55
C ARG A 1223 -14.74 -9.82 -22.24
N LEU A 1224 -14.83 -10.90 -21.45
CA LEU A 1224 -16.12 -11.50 -21.08
C LEU A 1224 -17.12 -10.42 -20.61
N GLY A 1225 -18.22 -10.27 -21.36
CA GLY A 1225 -19.28 -9.29 -21.06
C GLY A 1225 -18.98 -7.84 -21.46
N LYS A 1226 -17.90 -7.58 -22.21
CA LYS A 1226 -17.51 -6.24 -22.71
C LYS A 1226 -17.40 -6.24 -24.24
N ILE A 1227 -18.48 -5.79 -24.88
CA ILE A 1227 -18.65 -5.75 -26.33
C ILE A 1227 -18.50 -4.31 -26.82
N ILE A 1228 -17.77 -4.13 -27.93
CA ILE A 1228 -17.69 -2.88 -28.69
C ILE A 1228 -18.49 -3.04 -29.96
N THR A 1229 -19.21 -2.00 -30.36
CA THR A 1229 -19.99 -1.97 -31.60
C THR A 1229 -19.44 -1.03 -32.66
N ASP A 1230 -18.72 0.02 -32.24
CA ASP A 1230 -18.41 1.15 -33.11
C ASP A 1230 -16.92 1.15 -33.50
N PHE A 1231 -16.65 0.99 -34.79
CA PHE A 1231 -15.32 0.89 -35.36
C PHE A 1231 -15.12 1.86 -36.53
N TYR A 1232 -13.88 2.19 -36.84
CA TYR A 1232 -13.50 3.03 -37.98
C TYR A 1232 -12.41 2.35 -38.81
N ARG A 1233 -12.56 2.35 -40.13
CA ARG A 1233 -11.58 1.74 -41.05
C ARG A 1233 -10.33 2.62 -41.24
N ILE A 1234 -9.15 2.01 -41.16
CA ILE A 1234 -7.88 2.61 -41.63
C ILE A 1234 -7.72 2.25 -43.10
N ILE A 1235 -7.63 3.26 -43.98
CA ILE A 1235 -7.46 3.11 -45.45
C ILE A 1235 -5.98 3.03 -45.81
#